data_AF-A0A3P2RAD3-F1
#
_entry.id   AF-A0A3P2RAD3-F1
#
_cell.length_a   1.000
_cell.length_b   1.000
_cell.length_c   1.000
_cell.angle_alpha   90.00
_cell.angle_beta   90.00
_cell.angle_gamma   90.00
#
_symmetry.space_group_name_H-M   'P 1'
#
loop_
_entity.id
_entity.type
_entity.pdbx_description
1 polymer ?
#
loop_
_entity_poly.entity_id
_entity_poly.type
_entity_poly.pdbx_seq_one_letter_code
_entity_poly.pdbx_strand_id
1 'polypeptide(L)'
;MKLWLFGTYKWQGNPKALLMYMQKHNAQTHEVWWIADTKEEAQMVARLGYKATYAQSNKAEQLFKDADVYVTENFRESYPTTLNKDAIILNLWHGVGLKHIELGLGPDSTLAESIVRKYSRNYALYRNNLKFLATSPAMESHFEADMGLTDDQIIRGGYPRNSVYREPGMRTDKGALDFIDDFDEVYLFAPTYRFTNVNGSFKTLLPDLAAISEKMAKHNGLFILKLHPFMLQDPEYLQAAKQFADDKNIYFWNDKYDVYEIFDKITVGVVDYSSIFYDLLESGVSKFIRYIPDYEQYVNDSELIGDYFELTGGDIVTSFEGLLQTFDTDIEPIQNKDYLMDYFFKYEQNHSIEDLIRAADAAQPKHEHFPELHTFDIFDTLIQRDALSPDSIFAKVQSVMGDYTEEPFSSYLVENYVKVRKQVELDVRDVFRKTTYERHTDKIEVTLQDILGRLQANHNLSDAQVKFLADTEEQFEIEAVQPIQKRIDLLFKLKAAGNDVMLISDMYLPEHIIKEMVKRADSRLADIPMYVSSSVGYQKATGRLFSYIFFDIDYHYQKWVHYGDNKEADGTVPRRLGIQTYNHDMAEFVPNERYFVDTADRSFAYDAYRLATLFERRRWELLDPKQMKFDAPSYYAYSFVGPTFVPYVNWALRDAIERGYQTVYFISRDGYYLKQIADVLIETEHLPIKAKFIYGSRKAWRVASFVDEVDPASFTPFGMFTVMDDFDDMVKSSQLPEDELLQILPELEGYRNEPTLTGDIAVGIREIFSHSEAYKQRLLEIAAERRPIVTDYLKQEIDFDEKFAFIEFWGRGYTQDTLTRLLKDAAGKDVPNPFYYVRNFTETTGESIRHRFTQMPANFSDFESIFATTPYESIPGYKRVDGRVEPIFIPKENNSHQAISDNIERFAKDYANLNVDDPDFFDRFVGESEFEYYFRHPFDPYISSVFAQYKDNLAMYGKTRAFAPVLTRADVASCHSIDELRTKTKNIGMSLCQSSQGARDAFKQLQLKEGVPVTNIPQVTNIFPINNLNHYIKLNQPTPFKVELLKNQYAYAGVKWVDTAQSKFILEKGSILTVEGVDWNVGGVPRLRTSVGYISANKELVRMVTDANVAEHIVKNNQPSMDLEELKSKTKRKVKNELRSALNLAKSLPFLDGK
;
A
#
# COMPACT_ATOMS: atom_id res chain seq x y z
N MET A 1 -7.15 39.90 -33.54
CA MET A 1 -8.25 38.95 -33.75
C MET A 1 -8.32 38.12 -32.50
N LYS A 2 -9.48 38.06 -31.84
CA LYS A 2 -9.66 37.25 -30.63
C LYS A 2 -9.93 35.81 -31.00
N LEU A 3 -9.42 34.86 -30.22
CA LEU A 3 -9.59 33.44 -30.44
C LEU A 3 -10.66 32.87 -29.49
N TRP A 4 -11.76 32.42 -30.07
CA TRP A 4 -12.84 31.75 -29.34
C TRP A 4 -12.89 30.28 -29.72
N LEU A 5 -12.86 29.42 -28.70
CA LEU A 5 -13.00 27.98 -28.85
C LEU A 5 -14.40 27.58 -28.38
N PHE A 6 -15.00 26.59 -29.04
CA PHE A 6 -16.34 26.10 -28.73
C PHE A 6 -16.29 24.60 -28.58
N GLY A 7 -16.96 24.03 -27.59
CA GLY A 7 -17.13 22.59 -27.53
C GLY A 7 -18.17 22.14 -26.52
N THR A 8 -19.04 21.24 -26.95
CA THR A 8 -19.95 20.43 -26.11
C THR A 8 -19.80 18.94 -26.48
N TYR A 9 -20.70 18.06 -26.02
CA TYR A 9 -20.63 16.62 -26.26
C TYR A 9 -20.92 16.22 -27.72
N LYS A 10 -21.63 17.07 -28.47
CA LYS A 10 -22.01 16.87 -29.88
C LYS A 10 -22.13 18.23 -30.58
N TRP A 11 -22.04 18.25 -31.90
CA TRP A 11 -22.31 19.42 -32.75
C TRP A 11 -23.79 19.84 -32.73
N GLN A 12 -24.24 20.44 -31.63
CA GLN A 12 -25.61 20.88 -31.38
C GLN A 12 -25.67 22.01 -30.34
N GLY A 13 -26.86 22.59 -30.14
CA GLY A 13 -27.19 23.44 -29.00
C GLY A 13 -26.62 24.85 -29.08
N ASN A 14 -26.47 25.48 -27.90
CA ASN A 14 -26.09 26.89 -27.79
C ASN A 14 -24.69 27.19 -28.35
N PRO A 15 -23.64 26.39 -28.07
CA PRO A 15 -22.31 26.61 -28.61
C PRO A 15 -22.26 26.53 -30.14
N LYS A 16 -23.01 25.60 -30.75
CA LYS A 16 -23.09 25.48 -32.21
C LYS A 16 -23.72 26.73 -32.82
N ALA A 17 -24.89 27.13 -32.33
CA ALA A 17 -25.59 28.30 -32.81
C ALA A 17 -24.73 29.57 -32.72
N LEU A 18 -24.07 29.79 -31.58
CA LEU A 18 -23.20 30.95 -31.39
C LEU A 18 -21.96 30.92 -32.31
N LEU A 19 -21.32 29.76 -32.49
CA LEU A 19 -20.20 29.63 -33.44
C LEU A 19 -20.64 29.97 -34.87
N MET A 20 -21.77 29.44 -35.31
CA MET A 20 -22.31 29.71 -36.65
C MET A 20 -22.59 31.20 -36.85
N TYR A 21 -23.20 31.84 -35.85
CA TYR A 21 -23.46 33.28 -35.85
C TYR A 21 -22.14 34.07 -35.94
N MET A 22 -21.18 33.79 -35.07
CA MET A 22 -19.90 34.50 -35.02
C MET A 22 -19.05 34.31 -36.29
N GLN A 23 -19.09 33.12 -36.88
CA GLN A 23 -18.42 32.85 -38.15
C GLN A 23 -19.00 33.69 -39.29
N LYS A 24 -20.30 34.01 -39.26
CA LYS A 24 -20.95 34.84 -40.28
C LYS A 24 -20.74 36.33 -40.03
N HIS A 25 -20.96 36.78 -38.79
CA HIS A 25 -21.07 38.21 -38.46
C HIS A 25 -19.80 38.80 -37.85
N ASN A 26 -18.96 38.00 -37.19
CA ASN A 26 -17.81 38.49 -36.42
C ASN A 26 -16.45 37.98 -36.94
N ALA A 27 -16.39 37.37 -38.12
CA ALA A 27 -15.15 36.79 -38.69
C ALA A 27 -14.00 37.79 -38.94
N GLN A 28 -14.27 39.10 -38.93
CA GLN A 28 -13.24 40.14 -39.05
C GLN A 28 -12.54 40.45 -37.72
N THR A 29 -13.22 40.21 -36.60
CA THR A 29 -12.73 40.50 -35.25
C THR A 29 -12.35 39.24 -34.49
N HIS A 30 -12.99 38.11 -34.80
CA HIS A 30 -12.85 36.83 -34.10
C HIS A 30 -12.43 35.71 -35.04
N GLU A 31 -11.58 34.83 -34.51
CA GLU A 31 -11.34 33.50 -35.05
C GLU A 31 -12.06 32.49 -34.16
N VAL A 32 -12.95 31.68 -34.75
CA VAL A 32 -13.73 30.67 -34.01
C VAL A 32 -13.33 29.25 -34.41
N TRP A 33 -13.25 28.35 -33.43
CA TRP A 33 -12.92 26.94 -33.64
C TRP A 33 -13.85 26.02 -32.84
N TRP A 34 -14.34 24.95 -33.47
CA TRP A 34 -14.97 23.84 -32.77
C TRP A 34 -13.91 22.84 -32.29
N ILE A 35 -13.96 22.51 -31.01
CA ILE A 35 -13.12 21.51 -30.36
C ILE A 35 -14.00 20.31 -30.05
N ALA A 36 -13.90 19.28 -30.90
CA ALA A 36 -14.70 18.08 -30.78
C ALA A 36 -14.06 17.03 -29.85
N ASP A 37 -14.90 16.32 -29.12
CA ASP A 37 -14.49 15.24 -28.22
C ASP A 37 -14.12 13.95 -28.98
N THR A 38 -14.44 13.84 -30.27
CA THR A 38 -14.07 12.72 -31.15
C THR A 38 -13.47 13.18 -32.47
N LYS A 39 -12.64 12.33 -33.09
CA LYS A 39 -12.04 12.65 -34.41
C LYS A 39 -13.11 12.66 -35.50
N GLU A 40 -14.09 11.79 -35.38
CA GLU A 40 -15.20 11.61 -36.31
C GLU A 40 -16.06 12.87 -36.36
N GLU A 41 -16.40 13.43 -35.20
CA GLU A 41 -17.12 14.70 -35.10
C GLU A 41 -16.28 15.86 -35.64
N ALA A 42 -15.00 15.97 -35.28
CA ALA A 42 -14.12 17.01 -35.81
C ALA A 42 -14.11 17.00 -37.36
N GLN A 43 -14.02 15.82 -37.96
CA GLN A 43 -14.07 15.64 -39.42
C GLN A 43 -15.46 15.94 -40.00
N MET A 44 -16.53 15.62 -39.29
CA MET A 44 -17.89 15.96 -39.71
C MET A 44 -18.08 17.48 -39.74
N VAL A 45 -17.72 18.18 -38.67
CA VAL A 45 -17.85 19.64 -38.57
C VAL A 45 -16.98 20.35 -39.61
N ALA A 46 -15.76 19.85 -39.84
CA ALA A 46 -14.90 20.35 -40.91
C ALA A 46 -15.52 20.20 -42.31
N ARG A 47 -16.20 19.08 -42.58
CA ARG A 47 -16.92 18.85 -43.86
C ARG A 47 -18.15 19.75 -44.04
N LEU A 48 -18.70 20.29 -42.94
CA LEU A 48 -19.75 21.30 -42.99
C LEU A 48 -19.22 22.70 -43.31
N GLY A 49 -17.89 22.91 -43.32
CA GLY A 49 -17.25 24.17 -43.67
C GLY A 49 -16.76 24.99 -42.47
N TYR A 50 -16.85 24.45 -41.25
CA TYR A 50 -16.40 25.12 -40.03
C TYR A 50 -14.99 24.69 -39.63
N LYS A 51 -14.23 25.58 -39.00
CA LYS A 51 -12.94 25.25 -38.41
C LYS A 51 -13.15 24.31 -37.23
N ALA A 52 -12.64 23.09 -37.31
CA ALA A 52 -12.76 22.10 -36.25
C ALA A 52 -11.47 21.31 -36.03
N THR A 53 -11.24 20.89 -34.79
CA THR A 53 -10.15 19.97 -34.45
C THR A 53 -10.55 19.03 -33.31
N TYR A 54 -9.74 17.99 -33.11
CA TYR A 54 -9.94 17.00 -32.06
C TYR A 54 -9.28 17.47 -30.76
N ALA A 55 -9.99 17.38 -29.63
CA ALA A 55 -9.58 17.93 -28.34
C ALA A 55 -8.19 17.46 -27.86
N GLN A 56 -7.77 16.24 -28.20
CA GLN A 56 -6.46 15.69 -27.82
C GLN A 56 -5.37 15.84 -28.90
N SER A 57 -5.54 16.77 -29.85
CA SER A 57 -4.53 17.04 -30.87
C SER A 57 -3.58 18.16 -30.43
N ASN A 58 -2.32 18.14 -30.88
CA ASN A 58 -1.35 19.22 -30.64
C ASN A 58 -1.87 20.59 -31.13
N LYS A 59 -2.75 20.58 -32.14
CA LYS A 59 -3.41 21.78 -32.61
C LYS A 59 -4.39 22.33 -31.59
N ALA A 60 -5.22 21.47 -30.99
CA ALA A 60 -6.12 21.87 -29.90
C ALA A 60 -5.32 22.39 -28.70
N GLU A 61 -4.23 21.73 -28.34
CA GLU A 61 -3.35 22.17 -27.24
C GLU A 61 -2.83 23.60 -27.44
N GLN A 62 -2.35 23.92 -28.64
CA GLN A 62 -1.91 25.28 -28.99
C GLN A 62 -3.08 26.27 -29.01
N LEU A 63 -4.23 25.87 -29.58
CA LEU A 63 -5.43 26.72 -29.58
C LEU A 63 -5.88 27.06 -28.16
N PHE A 64 -5.90 26.10 -27.24
CA PHE A 64 -6.27 26.32 -25.83
C PHE A 64 -5.31 27.26 -25.11
N LYS A 65 -4.02 27.21 -25.46
CA LYS A 65 -2.98 28.11 -24.92
C LYS A 65 -3.15 29.56 -25.37
N ASP A 66 -3.67 29.77 -26.57
CA ASP A 66 -3.85 31.09 -27.16
C ASP A 66 -5.30 31.59 -27.06
N ALA A 67 -6.21 30.80 -26.48
CA ALA A 67 -7.63 31.11 -26.41
C ALA A 67 -7.90 32.33 -25.51
N ASP A 68 -8.80 33.20 -25.96
CA ASP A 68 -9.37 34.28 -25.15
C ASP A 68 -10.66 33.82 -24.45
N VAL A 69 -11.48 33.02 -25.14
CA VAL A 69 -12.75 32.49 -24.62
C VAL A 69 -12.90 31.01 -25.00
N TYR A 70 -13.34 30.20 -24.04
CA TYR A 70 -13.78 28.82 -24.27
C TYR A 70 -15.27 28.66 -23.93
N VAL A 71 -16.07 28.42 -24.96
CA VAL A 71 -17.53 28.31 -24.90
C VAL A 71 -17.96 26.85 -24.72
N THR A 72 -18.80 26.60 -23.72
CA THR A 72 -19.40 25.31 -23.36
C THR A 72 -20.87 25.51 -22.97
N GLU A 73 -21.63 24.44 -22.78
CA GLU A 73 -23.01 24.47 -22.26
C GLU A 73 -23.21 23.54 -21.05
N ASN A 74 -22.11 22.94 -20.58
CA ASN A 74 -22.07 22.04 -19.41
C ASN A 74 -20.81 22.32 -18.59
N PHE A 75 -20.84 22.00 -17.29
CA PHE A 75 -19.63 21.92 -16.49
C PHE A 75 -18.83 20.69 -16.89
N ARG A 76 -17.65 20.90 -17.48
CA ARG A 76 -16.78 19.80 -17.95
C ARG A 76 -16.05 19.18 -16.76
N GLU A 77 -15.94 17.85 -16.72
CA GLU A 77 -15.15 17.13 -15.70
C GLU A 77 -13.64 17.40 -15.78
N SER A 78 -13.16 17.86 -16.94
CA SER A 78 -11.75 18.13 -17.18
C SER A 78 -11.58 19.23 -18.22
N TYR A 79 -10.63 20.12 -17.95
CA TYR A 79 -10.13 21.12 -18.88
C TYR A 79 -8.66 20.81 -19.23
N PRO A 80 -8.19 21.20 -20.42
CA PRO A 80 -6.79 21.04 -20.80
C PRO A 80 -5.87 21.80 -19.86
N THR A 81 -4.76 21.19 -19.44
CA THR A 81 -3.75 21.84 -18.59
C THR A 81 -3.05 23.02 -19.28
N THR A 82 -3.12 23.08 -20.60
CA THR A 82 -2.59 24.18 -21.43
C THR A 82 -3.60 25.29 -21.66
N LEU A 83 -4.83 25.19 -21.15
CA LEU A 83 -5.80 26.27 -21.23
C LEU A 83 -5.17 27.55 -20.69
N ASN A 84 -5.23 28.61 -21.49
CA ASN A 84 -4.78 29.92 -21.09
C ASN A 84 -5.44 30.29 -19.75
N LYS A 85 -4.61 30.60 -18.75
CA LYS A 85 -5.10 30.93 -17.39
C LYS A 85 -5.98 32.17 -17.38
N ASP A 86 -5.84 33.02 -18.40
CA ASP A 86 -6.62 34.24 -18.54
C ASP A 86 -7.85 34.08 -19.44
N ALA A 87 -8.07 32.88 -20.02
CA ALA A 87 -9.24 32.63 -20.85
C ALA A 87 -10.53 32.64 -20.03
N ILE A 88 -11.59 33.24 -20.57
CA ILE A 88 -12.94 33.18 -20.01
C ILE A 88 -13.60 31.87 -20.41
N ILE A 89 -14.18 31.15 -19.47
CA ILE A 89 -15.04 30.00 -19.75
C ILE A 89 -16.46 30.51 -19.82
N LEU A 90 -17.02 30.59 -21.03
CA LEU A 90 -18.40 31.01 -21.23
C LEU A 90 -19.29 29.77 -21.26
N ASN A 91 -20.02 29.52 -20.16
CA ASN A 91 -21.01 28.45 -20.10
C ASN A 91 -22.39 29.00 -20.46
N LEU A 92 -22.90 28.59 -21.61
CA LEU A 92 -24.18 29.03 -22.15
C LEU A 92 -25.37 28.24 -21.59
N TRP A 93 -25.11 27.20 -20.81
CA TRP A 93 -26.10 26.21 -20.37
C TRP A 93 -26.90 25.58 -21.52
N HIS A 94 -27.73 24.59 -21.21
CA HIS A 94 -28.42 23.76 -22.19
C HIS A 94 -29.95 23.81 -22.07
N GLY A 95 -30.50 24.79 -21.34
CA GLY A 95 -31.93 25.06 -21.31
C GLY A 95 -32.44 25.53 -19.96
N VAL A 96 -33.59 26.21 -19.96
CA VAL A 96 -34.34 26.54 -18.74
C VAL A 96 -35.19 25.36 -18.30
N GLY A 97 -35.59 25.31 -17.02
CA GLY A 97 -36.40 24.18 -16.54
C GLY A 97 -36.84 24.27 -15.09
N LEU A 98 -37.39 23.15 -14.61
CA LEU A 98 -37.97 23.02 -13.26
C LEU A 98 -37.27 21.95 -12.40
N LYS A 99 -36.11 21.43 -12.81
CA LYS A 99 -35.44 20.32 -12.12
C LYS A 99 -34.23 20.85 -11.37
N HIS A 100 -33.91 20.24 -10.24
CA HIS A 100 -32.63 20.46 -9.61
C HIS A 100 -31.47 20.01 -10.52
N ILE A 101 -30.35 20.73 -10.46
CA ILE A 101 -29.18 20.54 -11.33
C ILE A 101 -27.89 20.72 -10.54
N GLU A 102 -26.79 20.15 -11.07
CA GLU A 102 -25.44 20.21 -10.46
C GLU A 102 -25.47 20.01 -8.93
N LEU A 103 -25.07 21.00 -8.12
CA LEU A 103 -24.98 20.86 -6.65
C LEU A 103 -26.36 20.68 -6.00
N GLY A 104 -27.42 21.23 -6.58
CA GLY A 104 -28.80 21.10 -6.09
C GLY A 104 -29.34 19.66 -6.14
N LEU A 105 -28.72 18.76 -6.91
CA LEU A 105 -29.10 17.34 -6.96
C LEU A 105 -28.74 16.56 -5.68
N GLY A 106 -27.81 17.07 -4.87
CA GLY A 106 -27.42 16.47 -3.59
C GLY A 106 -26.67 15.13 -3.66
N PRO A 107 -26.33 14.56 -2.49
CA PRO A 107 -25.45 13.38 -2.36
C PRO A 107 -26.06 12.05 -2.81
N ASP A 108 -27.38 11.93 -2.83
CA ASP A 108 -28.09 10.69 -3.22
C ASP A 108 -28.31 10.57 -4.73
N SER A 109 -27.99 11.62 -5.49
CA SER A 109 -28.10 11.62 -6.95
C SER A 109 -27.15 10.62 -7.61
N THR A 110 -27.60 10.01 -8.70
CA THR A 110 -26.76 9.17 -9.57
C THR A 110 -25.58 9.94 -10.20
N LEU A 111 -25.65 11.28 -10.21
CA LEU A 111 -24.60 12.17 -10.72
C LEU A 111 -23.63 12.68 -9.65
N ALA A 112 -23.84 12.33 -8.37
CA ALA A 112 -23.03 12.82 -7.24
C ALA A 112 -21.52 12.65 -7.46
N GLU A 113 -21.05 11.47 -7.89
CA GLU A 113 -19.61 11.25 -8.15
C GLU A 113 -19.05 12.14 -9.28
N SER A 114 -19.86 12.44 -10.31
CA SER A 114 -19.46 13.32 -11.41
C SER A 114 -19.37 14.76 -10.94
N ILE A 115 -20.34 15.21 -10.13
CA ILE A 115 -20.34 16.54 -9.52
C ILE A 115 -19.09 16.72 -8.65
N VAL A 116 -18.86 15.83 -7.69
CA VAL A 116 -17.67 15.86 -6.81
C VAL A 116 -16.39 15.98 -7.64
N ARG A 117 -16.30 15.23 -8.74
CA ARG A 117 -15.13 15.24 -9.64
C ARG A 117 -14.95 16.52 -10.43
N LYS A 118 -16.04 17.13 -10.91
CA LYS A 118 -16.00 18.42 -11.62
C LYS A 118 -15.45 19.50 -10.69
N TYR A 119 -16.02 19.62 -9.50
CA TYR A 119 -15.69 20.68 -8.56
C TYR A 119 -14.35 20.43 -7.87
N SER A 120 -14.04 19.21 -7.43
CA SER A 120 -12.74 18.90 -6.78
C SER A 120 -11.52 19.21 -7.66
N ARG A 121 -11.68 19.12 -8.99
CA ARG A 121 -10.63 19.41 -9.97
C ARG A 121 -10.59 20.87 -10.41
N ASN A 122 -11.75 21.50 -10.55
CA ASN A 122 -11.89 22.75 -11.30
C ASN A 122 -12.51 23.89 -10.49
N TYR A 123 -12.72 23.75 -9.19
CA TYR A 123 -13.38 24.78 -8.37
C TYR A 123 -12.78 26.18 -8.57
N ALA A 124 -11.46 26.32 -8.41
CA ALA A 124 -10.78 27.60 -8.61
C ALA A 124 -10.96 28.14 -10.03
N LEU A 125 -10.99 27.27 -11.05
CA LEU A 125 -11.24 27.65 -12.43
C LEU A 125 -12.69 28.12 -12.62
N TYR A 126 -13.67 27.46 -11.99
CA TYR A 126 -15.07 27.89 -12.04
C TYR A 126 -15.25 29.24 -11.36
N ARG A 127 -14.70 29.45 -10.16
CA ARG A 127 -14.84 30.73 -9.45
C ARG A 127 -14.13 31.88 -10.17
N ASN A 128 -12.97 31.62 -10.78
CA ASN A 128 -12.16 32.67 -11.39
C ASN A 128 -12.50 32.97 -12.85
N ASN A 129 -12.74 31.94 -13.67
CA ASN A 129 -12.78 32.09 -15.13
C ASN A 129 -14.19 31.95 -15.72
N LEU A 130 -15.14 31.39 -14.99
CA LEU A 130 -16.48 31.11 -15.51
C LEU A 130 -17.32 32.39 -15.63
N LYS A 131 -17.96 32.54 -16.78
CA LYS A 131 -19.16 33.35 -16.98
C LYS A 131 -20.31 32.44 -17.42
N PHE A 132 -21.49 32.68 -16.89
CA PHE A 132 -22.65 31.81 -17.06
C PHE A 132 -23.84 32.60 -17.63
N LEU A 133 -24.49 32.07 -18.66
CA LEU A 133 -25.64 32.73 -19.29
C LEU A 133 -26.93 32.43 -18.51
N ALA A 134 -27.62 33.47 -18.07
CA ALA A 134 -28.97 33.39 -17.50
C ALA A 134 -29.98 34.18 -18.35
N THR A 135 -31.17 33.62 -18.53
CA THR A 135 -32.20 34.13 -19.44
C THR A 135 -33.29 34.96 -18.76
N SER A 136 -33.43 34.84 -17.44
CA SER A 136 -34.39 35.61 -16.64
C SER A 136 -33.96 35.71 -15.17
N PRO A 137 -34.57 36.61 -14.36
CA PRO A 137 -34.32 36.66 -12.93
C PRO A 137 -34.63 35.35 -12.20
N ALA A 138 -35.69 34.63 -12.60
CA ALA A 138 -36.05 33.36 -11.98
C ALA A 138 -35.00 32.27 -12.24
N MET A 139 -34.49 32.20 -13.48
CA MET A 139 -33.43 31.25 -13.84
C MET A 139 -32.08 31.64 -13.23
N GLU A 140 -31.79 32.94 -13.13
CA GLU A 140 -30.62 33.45 -12.41
C GLU A 140 -30.61 32.95 -10.96
N SER A 141 -31.69 33.16 -10.20
CA SER A 141 -31.79 32.68 -8.82
C SER A 141 -31.70 31.16 -8.70
N HIS A 142 -32.29 30.41 -9.65
CA HIS A 142 -32.17 28.95 -9.67
C HIS A 142 -30.73 28.50 -9.90
N PHE A 143 -30.03 29.07 -10.88
CA PHE A 143 -28.65 28.71 -11.20
C PHE A 143 -27.66 29.14 -10.11
N GLU A 144 -27.87 30.28 -9.46
CA GLU A 144 -27.08 30.69 -8.29
C GLU A 144 -27.16 29.65 -7.16
N ALA A 145 -28.37 29.19 -6.84
CA ALA A 145 -28.58 28.21 -5.79
C ALA A 145 -28.01 26.82 -6.15
N ASP A 146 -28.33 26.30 -7.33
CA ASP A 146 -28.03 24.92 -7.70
C ASP A 146 -26.59 24.72 -8.23
N MET A 147 -25.87 25.79 -8.57
CA MET A 147 -24.51 25.71 -9.12
C MET A 147 -23.47 26.52 -8.33
N GLY A 148 -23.88 27.25 -7.28
CA GLY A 148 -22.97 28.07 -6.47
C GLY A 148 -22.35 29.23 -7.25
N LEU A 149 -23.12 29.86 -8.15
CA LEU A 149 -22.68 31.01 -8.94
C LEU A 149 -22.83 32.31 -8.12
N THR A 150 -22.01 33.30 -8.43
CA THR A 150 -22.18 34.68 -7.94
C THR A 150 -22.67 35.61 -9.05
N ASP A 151 -23.36 36.68 -8.68
CA ASP A 151 -23.88 37.72 -9.60
C ASP A 151 -22.85 38.18 -10.65
N ASP A 152 -21.59 38.37 -10.26
CA ASP A 152 -20.54 38.81 -11.18
C ASP A 152 -20.18 37.78 -12.27
N GLN A 153 -20.54 36.51 -12.08
CA GLN A 153 -20.36 35.44 -13.05
C GLN A 153 -21.52 35.40 -14.06
N ILE A 154 -22.65 36.05 -13.79
CA ILE A 154 -23.83 35.98 -14.63
C ILE A 154 -23.71 36.97 -15.80
N ILE A 155 -23.93 36.45 -17.01
CA ILE A 155 -24.23 37.24 -18.20
C ILE A 155 -25.72 37.09 -18.48
N ARG A 156 -26.42 38.22 -18.55
CA ARG A 156 -27.86 38.27 -18.79
C ARG A 156 -28.11 38.38 -20.29
N GLY A 157 -28.88 37.45 -20.85
CA GLY A 157 -29.17 37.44 -22.28
C GLY A 157 -29.94 36.20 -22.73
N GLY A 158 -30.22 36.11 -24.02
CA GLY A 158 -30.95 34.98 -24.59
C GLY A 158 -30.09 33.82 -25.07
N TYR A 159 -30.72 32.66 -25.22
CA TYR A 159 -30.04 31.48 -25.72
C TYR A 159 -29.76 31.59 -27.22
N PRO A 160 -28.50 31.48 -27.69
CA PRO A 160 -28.19 31.59 -29.11
C PRO A 160 -28.97 30.59 -29.99
N ARG A 161 -29.23 29.38 -29.50
CA ARG A 161 -29.97 28.36 -30.27
C ARG A 161 -31.43 28.73 -30.55
N ASN A 162 -31.99 29.66 -29.79
CA ASN A 162 -33.38 30.08 -29.89
C ASN A 162 -33.56 31.19 -30.95
N SER A 163 -32.52 32.01 -31.17
CA SER A 163 -32.58 33.15 -32.10
C SER A 163 -31.83 32.96 -33.42
N VAL A 164 -30.69 32.25 -33.44
CA VAL A 164 -29.79 32.18 -34.62
C VAL A 164 -30.46 31.53 -35.83
N TYR A 165 -31.25 30.47 -35.61
CA TYR A 165 -31.84 29.68 -36.69
C TYR A 165 -32.95 30.41 -37.46
N ARG A 166 -33.46 31.53 -36.92
CA ARG A 166 -34.42 32.41 -37.60
C ARG A 166 -33.79 33.18 -38.77
N GLU A 167 -32.47 33.32 -38.78
CA GLU A 167 -31.77 34.01 -39.84
C GLU A 167 -31.61 33.09 -41.07
N PRO A 168 -31.99 33.55 -42.28
CA PRO A 168 -31.86 32.74 -43.49
C PRO A 168 -30.44 32.20 -43.71
N GLY A 169 -30.35 30.89 -43.95
CA GLY A 169 -29.11 30.19 -44.24
C GLY A 169 -28.31 29.74 -43.02
N MET A 170 -28.82 29.89 -41.79
CA MET A 170 -28.17 29.41 -40.56
C MET A 170 -28.46 27.92 -40.26
N ARG A 171 -28.52 27.05 -41.27
CA ARG A 171 -28.75 25.60 -41.08
C ARG A 171 -27.61 24.75 -41.66
N THR A 172 -27.39 23.57 -41.09
CA THR A 172 -26.34 22.63 -41.50
C THR A 172 -26.85 21.39 -42.24
N ASP A 173 -28.16 21.22 -42.32
CA ASP A 173 -28.81 20.09 -43.00
C ASP A 173 -28.71 20.12 -44.54
N LYS A 174 -28.36 21.28 -45.12
CA LYS A 174 -28.21 21.51 -46.57
C LYS A 174 -29.46 21.11 -47.39
N GLY A 175 -30.63 21.38 -46.84
CA GLY A 175 -31.93 21.11 -47.46
C GLY A 175 -32.43 19.67 -47.32
N ALA A 176 -31.70 18.83 -46.58
CA ALA A 176 -32.14 17.45 -46.31
C ALA A 176 -33.43 17.37 -45.47
N LEU A 177 -33.79 18.45 -44.77
CA LEU A 177 -35.00 18.55 -43.95
C LEU A 177 -36.07 19.47 -44.56
N ASP A 178 -35.95 19.84 -45.85
CA ASP A 178 -36.92 20.70 -46.53
C ASP A 178 -38.24 19.97 -46.82
N PHE A 179 -38.25 18.64 -46.87
CA PHE A 179 -39.49 17.85 -47.03
C PHE A 179 -40.51 18.07 -45.90
N ILE A 180 -40.07 18.58 -44.74
CA ILE A 180 -40.94 18.91 -43.60
C ILE A 180 -41.91 20.04 -44.00
N ASP A 181 -41.53 20.90 -44.94
CA ASP A 181 -42.35 22.03 -45.40
C ASP A 181 -43.55 21.58 -46.27
N ASP A 182 -43.62 20.30 -46.64
CA ASP A 182 -44.74 19.71 -47.40
C ASP A 182 -45.96 19.36 -46.51
N PHE A 183 -45.85 19.49 -45.18
CA PHE A 183 -46.88 19.14 -44.21
C PHE A 183 -47.55 20.37 -43.60
N ASP A 184 -48.86 20.29 -43.39
CA ASP A 184 -49.66 21.40 -42.83
C ASP A 184 -49.48 21.52 -41.31
N GLU A 185 -49.34 20.38 -40.62
CA GLU A 185 -49.08 20.32 -39.18
C GLU A 185 -47.90 19.41 -38.87
N VAL A 186 -46.89 19.93 -38.17
CA VAL A 186 -45.73 19.18 -37.71
C VAL A 186 -45.76 19.08 -36.19
N TYR A 187 -45.81 17.85 -35.70
CA TYR A 187 -45.84 17.47 -34.29
C TYR A 187 -44.45 17.02 -33.87
N LEU A 188 -43.89 17.61 -32.80
CA LEU A 188 -42.64 17.12 -32.20
C LEU A 188 -42.92 16.37 -30.90
N PHE A 189 -42.65 15.08 -30.89
CA PHE A 189 -42.67 14.25 -29.69
C PHE A 189 -41.26 14.12 -29.09
N ALA A 190 -41.06 14.74 -27.93
CA ALA A 190 -39.76 14.79 -27.26
C ALA A 190 -39.87 14.48 -25.76
N PRO A 191 -40.12 13.20 -25.39
CA PRO A 191 -40.32 12.81 -24.01
C PRO A 191 -39.01 12.82 -23.21
N THR A 192 -39.14 13.03 -21.91
CA THR A 192 -38.06 12.92 -20.92
C THR A 192 -37.71 11.46 -20.67
N TYR A 193 -36.42 11.15 -20.48
CA TYR A 193 -35.97 9.81 -20.10
C TYR A 193 -36.59 9.33 -18.77
N ARG A 194 -36.98 8.06 -18.69
CA ARG A 194 -37.45 7.39 -17.47
C ARG A 194 -36.38 6.42 -16.96
N PHE A 195 -36.05 6.47 -15.67
CA PHE A 195 -34.95 5.68 -15.08
C PHE A 195 -35.24 4.17 -14.96
N THR A 196 -36.49 3.72 -15.15
CA THR A 196 -36.89 2.32 -15.05
C THR A 196 -36.67 1.57 -16.38
N ASN A 197 -35.80 0.55 -16.38
CA ASN A 197 -35.51 -0.43 -17.45
C ASN A 197 -35.86 0.00 -18.89
N VAL A 198 -34.83 0.31 -19.68
CA VAL A 198 -34.88 0.70 -21.12
C VAL A 198 -35.69 -0.29 -21.99
N ASN A 199 -35.93 -1.52 -21.55
CA ASN A 199 -36.72 -2.51 -22.29
C ASN A 199 -38.23 -2.24 -22.19
N GLY A 200 -38.81 -1.59 -23.21
CA GLY A 200 -40.26 -1.42 -23.35
C GLY A 200 -40.82 -0.05 -22.94
N SER A 201 -39.95 0.88 -22.55
CA SER A 201 -40.34 2.27 -22.21
C SER A 201 -40.99 2.99 -23.39
N PHE A 202 -40.47 2.79 -24.61
CA PHE A 202 -41.01 3.40 -25.82
C PHE A 202 -42.44 2.94 -26.11
N LYS A 203 -42.68 1.62 -26.05
CA LYS A 203 -43.99 1.02 -26.29
C LYS A 203 -45.02 1.37 -25.23
N THR A 204 -44.58 1.65 -24.00
CA THR A 204 -45.49 2.10 -22.93
C THR A 204 -46.01 3.50 -23.22
N LEU A 205 -45.15 4.40 -23.71
CA LEU A 205 -45.54 5.76 -24.08
C LEU A 205 -46.36 5.79 -25.39
N LEU A 206 -45.93 5.05 -26.41
CA LEU A 206 -46.55 5.00 -27.73
C LEU A 206 -46.84 3.54 -28.15
N PRO A 207 -47.90 2.91 -27.62
CA PRO A 207 -48.20 1.50 -27.87
C PRO A 207 -48.62 1.19 -29.32
N ASP A 208 -49.14 2.17 -30.06
CA ASP A 208 -49.62 1.97 -31.44
C ASP A 208 -49.26 3.14 -32.37
N LEU A 209 -48.06 3.08 -32.96
CA LEU A 209 -47.63 4.07 -33.96
C LEU A 209 -48.44 4.02 -35.27
N ALA A 210 -49.06 2.90 -35.60
CA ALA A 210 -49.87 2.80 -36.82
C ALA A 210 -51.13 3.68 -36.69
N ALA A 211 -51.74 3.69 -35.51
CA ALA A 211 -52.85 4.59 -35.20
C ALA A 211 -52.44 6.07 -35.30
N ILE A 212 -51.23 6.43 -34.84
CA ILE A 212 -50.71 7.80 -35.01
C ILE A 212 -50.52 8.14 -36.49
N SER A 213 -49.88 7.27 -37.26
CA SER A 213 -49.68 7.47 -38.71
C SER A 213 -51.02 7.68 -39.44
N GLU A 214 -52.06 6.89 -39.11
CA GLU A 214 -53.40 7.05 -39.67
C GLU A 214 -54.02 8.42 -39.34
N LYS A 215 -53.82 8.92 -38.10
CA LYS A 215 -54.31 10.24 -37.68
C LYS A 215 -53.59 11.35 -38.43
N MET A 216 -52.27 11.31 -38.48
CA MET A 216 -51.45 12.30 -39.19
C MET A 216 -51.79 12.35 -40.68
N ALA A 217 -52.03 11.19 -41.32
CA ALA A 217 -52.39 11.13 -42.73
C ALA A 217 -53.73 11.82 -43.07
N LYS A 218 -54.69 11.89 -42.13
CA LYS A 218 -56.01 12.53 -42.35
C LYS A 218 -55.95 14.04 -42.53
N HIS A 219 -54.92 14.69 -41.95
CA HIS A 219 -54.79 16.14 -41.92
C HIS A 219 -53.45 16.63 -42.50
N ASN A 220 -52.78 15.79 -43.30
CA ASN A 220 -51.45 16.09 -43.88
C ASN A 220 -50.42 16.50 -42.82
N GLY A 221 -50.41 15.77 -41.69
CA GLY A 221 -49.50 16.01 -40.57
C GLY A 221 -48.23 15.15 -40.59
N LEU A 222 -47.18 15.61 -39.90
CA LEU A 222 -45.94 14.88 -39.67
C LEU A 222 -45.67 14.73 -38.18
N PHE A 223 -45.44 13.51 -37.70
CA PHE A 223 -45.08 13.21 -36.31
C PHE A 223 -43.59 12.88 -36.20
N ILE A 224 -42.82 13.80 -35.62
CA ILE A 224 -41.38 13.68 -35.41
C ILE A 224 -41.11 13.07 -34.03
N LEU A 225 -40.42 11.94 -34.02
CA LEU A 225 -40.01 11.22 -32.81
C LEU A 225 -38.55 11.57 -32.46
N LYS A 226 -38.34 12.39 -31.43
CA LYS A 226 -37.00 12.70 -30.90
C LYS A 226 -36.86 12.19 -29.47
N LEU A 227 -36.26 11.01 -29.33
CA LEU A 227 -36.04 10.40 -28.01
C LEU A 227 -34.68 10.76 -27.42
N HIS A 228 -34.55 10.61 -26.10
CA HIS A 228 -33.28 10.72 -25.40
C HIS A 228 -32.28 9.65 -25.90
N PRO A 229 -30.96 9.94 -26.01
CA PRO A 229 -29.96 8.97 -26.49
C PRO A 229 -29.97 7.60 -25.80
N PHE A 230 -30.30 7.54 -24.50
CA PHE A 230 -30.42 6.29 -23.75
C PHE A 230 -31.62 5.43 -24.15
N MET A 231 -32.65 6.01 -24.77
CA MET A 231 -33.83 5.29 -25.26
C MET A 231 -33.65 4.77 -26.69
N LEU A 232 -32.64 5.25 -27.42
CA LEU A 232 -32.40 4.84 -28.82
C LEU A 232 -32.02 3.36 -28.97
N GLN A 233 -31.64 2.70 -27.87
CA GLN A 233 -31.33 1.27 -27.82
C GLN A 233 -32.51 0.39 -27.39
N ASP A 234 -33.69 0.98 -27.10
CA ASP A 234 -34.90 0.21 -26.80
C ASP A 234 -35.24 -0.69 -28.00
N PRO A 235 -35.35 -2.03 -27.82
CA PRO A 235 -35.66 -2.94 -28.91
C PRO A 235 -36.96 -2.60 -29.64
N GLU A 236 -37.97 -2.11 -28.92
CA GLU A 236 -39.27 -1.73 -29.50
C GLU A 236 -39.14 -0.46 -30.35
N TYR A 237 -38.31 0.50 -29.92
CA TYR A 237 -37.96 1.68 -30.73
C TYR A 237 -37.24 1.27 -32.01
N LEU A 238 -36.22 0.41 -31.92
CA LEU A 238 -35.45 -0.05 -33.07
C LEU A 238 -36.30 -0.86 -34.05
N GLN A 239 -37.28 -1.62 -33.55
CA GLN A 239 -38.26 -2.32 -34.38
C GLN A 239 -39.21 -1.35 -35.07
N ALA A 240 -39.76 -0.38 -34.34
CA ALA A 240 -40.64 0.64 -34.89
C ALA A 240 -39.92 1.48 -35.97
N ALA A 241 -38.68 1.92 -35.70
CA ALA A 241 -37.88 2.69 -36.65
C ALA A 241 -37.62 1.94 -37.97
N LYS A 242 -37.56 0.60 -37.94
CA LYS A 242 -37.47 -0.23 -39.15
C LYS A 242 -38.82 -0.41 -39.84
N GLN A 243 -39.88 -0.64 -39.06
CA GLN A 243 -41.23 -0.88 -39.59
C GLN A 243 -41.80 0.36 -40.29
N PHE A 244 -41.54 1.54 -39.75
CA PHE A 244 -42.05 2.82 -40.25
C PHE A 244 -40.97 3.63 -40.98
N ALA A 245 -39.89 2.99 -41.46
CA ALA A 245 -38.78 3.67 -42.13
C ALA A 245 -39.20 4.42 -43.41
N ASP A 246 -40.20 3.90 -44.11
CA ASP A 246 -40.74 4.44 -45.37
C ASP A 246 -42.11 5.14 -45.19
N ASP A 247 -42.56 5.32 -43.94
CA ASP A 247 -43.81 6.03 -43.65
C ASP A 247 -43.65 7.53 -43.93
N LYS A 248 -44.66 8.16 -44.53
CA LYS A 248 -44.60 9.59 -44.90
C LYS A 248 -44.92 10.51 -43.73
N ASN A 249 -45.70 10.05 -42.76
CA ASN A 249 -46.26 10.84 -41.68
C ASN A 249 -45.56 10.58 -40.34
N ILE A 250 -44.66 9.60 -40.23
CA ILE A 250 -43.82 9.35 -39.05
C ILE A 250 -42.35 9.57 -39.42
N TYR A 251 -41.65 10.42 -38.66
CA TYR A 251 -40.22 10.66 -38.86
C TYR A 251 -39.41 10.42 -37.58
N PHE A 252 -38.49 9.46 -37.63
CA PHE A 252 -37.55 9.20 -36.55
C PHE A 252 -36.36 10.17 -36.65
N TRP A 253 -36.18 11.01 -35.62
CA TRP A 253 -35.17 12.07 -35.65
C TRP A 253 -33.75 11.51 -35.82
N ASN A 254 -32.99 12.09 -36.76
CA ASN A 254 -31.60 11.74 -36.97
C ASN A 254 -30.68 12.74 -36.26
N ASP A 255 -30.06 12.30 -35.17
CA ASP A 255 -29.13 13.08 -34.32
C ASP A 255 -27.87 13.60 -35.02
N LYS A 256 -27.65 13.29 -36.31
CA LYS A 256 -26.66 14.02 -37.12
C LYS A 256 -27.06 15.47 -37.41
N TYR A 257 -28.36 15.77 -37.30
CA TYR A 257 -28.92 17.12 -37.38
C TYR A 257 -29.28 17.63 -35.99
N ASP A 258 -29.29 18.94 -35.85
CA ASP A 258 -29.74 19.59 -34.62
C ASP A 258 -31.21 19.98 -34.74
N VAL A 259 -32.03 19.57 -33.76
CA VAL A 259 -33.49 19.76 -33.82
C VAL A 259 -33.87 21.22 -33.78
N TYR A 260 -33.07 22.06 -33.12
CA TYR A 260 -33.29 23.50 -33.05
C TYR A 260 -33.27 24.17 -34.44
N GLU A 261 -32.65 23.54 -35.46
CA GLU A 261 -32.66 24.05 -36.85
C GLU A 261 -34.03 23.95 -37.55
N ILE A 262 -34.98 23.20 -36.99
CA ILE A 262 -36.34 23.04 -37.57
C ILE A 262 -37.44 23.55 -36.64
N PHE A 263 -37.10 24.27 -35.57
CA PHE A 263 -38.09 24.76 -34.60
C PHE A 263 -39.13 25.71 -35.21
N ASP A 264 -38.75 26.45 -36.25
CA ASP A 264 -39.64 27.30 -37.06
C ASP A 264 -40.65 26.48 -37.91
N LYS A 265 -40.37 25.19 -38.10
CA LYS A 265 -41.25 24.25 -38.82
C LYS A 265 -42.19 23.48 -37.90
N ILE A 266 -41.96 23.48 -36.59
CA ILE A 266 -42.82 22.76 -35.64
C ILE A 266 -44.09 23.56 -35.37
N THR A 267 -45.25 22.92 -35.50
CA THR A 267 -46.56 23.57 -35.26
C THR A 267 -47.16 23.20 -33.90
N VAL A 268 -46.90 21.98 -33.42
CA VAL A 268 -47.44 21.45 -32.15
C VAL A 268 -46.33 20.71 -31.39
N GLY A 269 -46.13 21.07 -30.12
CA GLY A 269 -45.23 20.34 -29.22
C GLY A 269 -45.97 19.27 -28.42
N VAL A 270 -45.57 18.00 -28.55
CA VAL A 270 -46.03 16.91 -27.68
C VAL A 270 -44.95 16.62 -26.65
N VAL A 271 -45.14 17.14 -25.45
CA VAL A 271 -44.11 17.23 -24.40
C VAL A 271 -44.59 16.65 -23.08
N ASP A 272 -43.65 16.31 -22.21
CA ASP A 272 -43.91 15.88 -20.83
C ASP A 272 -43.26 16.86 -19.82
N TYR A 273 -42.21 16.44 -19.12
CA TYR A 273 -41.42 17.20 -18.14
C TYR A 273 -40.10 17.72 -18.74
N SER A 274 -40.06 17.87 -20.07
CA SER A 274 -38.85 18.23 -20.82
C SER A 274 -38.68 19.75 -20.90
N SER A 275 -37.45 20.22 -20.73
CA SER A 275 -37.10 21.64 -20.91
C SER A 275 -37.33 22.15 -22.33
N ILE A 276 -37.43 21.27 -23.32
CA ILE A 276 -37.65 21.63 -24.73
C ILE A 276 -38.97 22.39 -24.94
N PHE A 277 -39.95 22.22 -24.05
CA PHE A 277 -41.20 22.98 -24.06
C PHE A 277 -40.94 24.49 -24.10
N TYR A 278 -40.02 24.97 -23.27
CA TYR A 278 -39.73 26.39 -23.15
C TYR A 278 -39.05 26.96 -24.40
N ASP A 279 -38.14 26.20 -25.01
CA ASP A 279 -37.49 26.65 -26.24
C ASP A 279 -38.42 26.61 -27.46
N LEU A 280 -39.34 25.64 -27.53
CA LEU A 280 -40.41 25.63 -28.54
C LEU A 280 -41.35 26.83 -28.37
N LEU A 281 -41.67 27.17 -27.11
CA LEU A 281 -42.50 28.32 -26.81
C LEU A 281 -41.84 29.63 -27.25
N GLU A 282 -40.54 29.77 -26.94
CA GLU A 282 -39.71 30.88 -27.37
C GLU A 282 -39.67 30.95 -28.91
N SER A 283 -39.49 29.82 -29.59
CA SER A 283 -39.39 29.76 -31.05
C SER A 283 -40.67 30.11 -31.80
N GLY A 284 -41.79 30.27 -31.08
CA GLY A 284 -43.07 30.70 -31.62
C GLY A 284 -44.16 29.63 -31.59
N VAL A 285 -43.86 28.40 -31.19
CA VAL A 285 -44.87 27.35 -31.01
C VAL A 285 -45.83 27.78 -29.91
N SER A 286 -47.13 27.71 -30.18
CA SER A 286 -48.16 28.13 -29.24
C SER A 286 -49.15 27.03 -28.90
N LYS A 287 -49.16 25.92 -29.66
CA LYS A 287 -50.01 24.75 -29.44
C LYS A 287 -49.18 23.63 -28.80
N PHE A 288 -49.66 23.10 -27.67
CA PHE A 288 -48.95 22.07 -26.92
C PHE A 288 -49.91 20.99 -26.41
N ILE A 289 -49.44 19.74 -26.46
CA ILE A 289 -50.06 18.60 -25.78
C ILE A 289 -49.09 18.16 -24.67
N ARG A 290 -49.55 18.26 -23.42
CA ARG A 290 -48.84 17.76 -22.23
C ARG A 290 -49.19 16.30 -22.03
N TYR A 291 -48.41 15.42 -22.66
CA TYR A 291 -48.59 13.97 -22.58
C TYR A 291 -47.87 13.40 -21.35
N ILE A 292 -48.60 13.27 -20.25
CA ILE A 292 -48.09 12.95 -18.91
C ILE A 292 -48.81 11.74 -18.28
N PRO A 293 -48.72 10.54 -18.88
CA PRO A 293 -49.43 9.36 -18.38
C PRO A 293 -48.96 8.86 -17.01
N ASP A 294 -47.84 9.37 -16.50
CA ASP A 294 -47.14 8.90 -15.32
C ASP A 294 -46.77 10.03 -14.33
N TYR A 295 -47.52 11.13 -14.32
CA TYR A 295 -47.24 12.31 -13.49
C TYR A 295 -47.04 12.01 -12.01
N GLU A 296 -47.96 11.27 -11.38
CA GLU A 296 -47.87 10.95 -9.96
C GLU A 296 -46.59 10.16 -9.63
N GLN A 297 -46.18 9.25 -10.52
CA GLN A 297 -44.94 8.51 -10.34
C GLN A 297 -43.72 9.43 -10.52
N TYR A 298 -43.73 10.27 -11.56
CA TYR A 298 -42.59 11.12 -11.89
C TYR A 298 -42.24 12.12 -10.79
N VAL A 299 -43.24 12.82 -10.22
CA VAL A 299 -43.00 13.86 -9.21
C VAL A 299 -42.59 13.26 -7.86
N ASN A 300 -42.98 12.01 -7.57
CA ASN A 300 -42.45 11.27 -6.42
C ASN A 300 -40.97 10.91 -6.59
N ASP A 301 -40.54 10.63 -7.82
CA ASP A 301 -39.16 10.21 -8.13
C ASP A 301 -38.22 11.40 -8.43
N SER A 302 -38.74 12.59 -8.71
CA SER A 302 -37.97 13.77 -9.13
C SER A 302 -38.64 15.06 -8.67
N GLU A 303 -38.11 15.65 -7.60
CA GLU A 303 -38.58 16.94 -7.07
C GLU A 303 -38.43 18.06 -8.10
N LEU A 304 -39.49 18.87 -8.24
CA LEU A 304 -39.54 20.02 -9.13
C LEU A 304 -39.47 21.32 -8.32
N ILE A 305 -38.69 22.29 -8.79
CA ILE A 305 -38.46 23.58 -8.11
C ILE A 305 -39.65 24.57 -8.24
N GLY A 306 -40.76 24.16 -8.87
CA GLY A 306 -41.95 24.98 -9.08
C GLY A 306 -43.14 24.16 -9.57
N ASP A 307 -44.33 24.78 -9.60
CA ASP A 307 -45.56 24.12 -10.03
C ASP A 307 -45.54 23.85 -11.54
N TYR A 308 -45.49 22.57 -11.91
CA TYR A 308 -45.48 22.12 -13.31
C TYR A 308 -46.68 22.64 -14.10
N PHE A 309 -47.89 22.66 -13.53
CA PHE A 309 -49.10 23.05 -14.25
C PHE A 309 -49.18 24.56 -14.47
N GLU A 310 -48.66 25.36 -13.54
CA GLU A 310 -48.56 26.82 -13.69
C GLU A 310 -47.45 27.23 -14.64
N LEU A 311 -46.32 26.52 -14.59
CA LEU A 311 -45.11 26.82 -15.36
C LEU A 311 -45.05 26.06 -16.70
N THR A 312 -46.15 25.45 -17.14
CA THR A 312 -46.31 24.92 -18.50
C THR A 312 -47.67 25.30 -19.08
N GLY A 313 -47.95 24.89 -20.32
CA GLY A 313 -49.23 25.17 -20.98
C GLY A 313 -49.59 24.09 -21.99
N GLY A 314 -50.87 24.03 -22.37
CA GLY A 314 -51.40 23.09 -23.35
C GLY A 314 -52.37 22.07 -22.76
N ASP A 315 -52.95 21.24 -23.63
CA ASP A 315 -53.95 20.24 -23.25
C ASP A 315 -53.29 19.12 -22.44
N ILE A 316 -53.89 18.77 -21.30
CA ILE A 316 -53.38 17.69 -20.43
C ILE A 316 -53.93 16.37 -20.93
N VAL A 317 -53.02 15.45 -21.28
CA VAL A 317 -53.36 14.12 -21.77
C VAL A 317 -52.62 13.08 -20.93
N THR A 318 -53.38 12.20 -20.26
CA THR A 318 -52.85 11.19 -19.33
C THR A 318 -52.95 9.76 -19.88
N SER A 319 -53.42 9.57 -21.11
CA SER A 319 -53.54 8.25 -21.73
C SER A 319 -53.30 8.31 -23.24
N PHE A 320 -52.85 7.19 -23.81
CA PHE A 320 -52.61 7.09 -25.26
C PHE A 320 -53.90 7.26 -26.08
N GLU A 321 -55.02 6.75 -25.59
CA GLU A 321 -56.34 6.96 -26.23
C GLU A 321 -56.73 8.45 -26.23
N GLY A 322 -56.45 9.15 -25.13
CA GLY A 322 -56.62 10.60 -25.05
C GLY A 322 -55.73 11.32 -26.06
N LEU A 323 -54.48 10.87 -26.23
CA LEU A 323 -53.54 11.45 -27.20
C LEU A 323 -54.07 11.35 -28.64
N LEU A 324 -54.60 10.19 -29.02
CA LEU A 324 -55.23 9.99 -30.33
C LEU A 324 -56.47 10.85 -30.54
N GLN A 325 -57.25 11.10 -29.48
CA GLN A 325 -58.44 11.97 -29.55
C GLN A 325 -58.05 13.43 -29.78
N THR A 326 -56.98 13.91 -29.12
CA THR A 326 -56.48 15.28 -29.33
C THR A 326 -56.07 15.56 -30.78
N PHE A 327 -55.63 14.54 -31.53
CA PHE A 327 -55.28 14.71 -32.95
C PHE A 327 -56.50 14.89 -33.87
N ASP A 328 -57.72 14.58 -33.41
CA ASP A 328 -58.96 14.83 -34.19
C ASP A 328 -59.62 16.18 -33.83
N THR A 329 -59.03 16.95 -32.92
CA THR A 329 -59.59 18.21 -32.39
C THR A 329 -58.64 19.37 -32.64
N ASP A 330 -59.17 20.59 -32.81
CA ASP A 330 -58.33 21.78 -32.88
C ASP A 330 -57.66 22.05 -31.53
N ILE A 331 -56.32 22.02 -31.51
CA ILE A 331 -55.52 22.34 -30.33
C ILE A 331 -55.41 23.86 -30.20
N GLU A 332 -55.93 24.39 -29.09
CA GLU A 332 -55.93 25.82 -28.82
C GLU A 332 -54.53 26.32 -28.40
N PRO A 333 -54.16 27.57 -28.77
CA PRO A 333 -52.95 28.20 -28.25
C PRO A 333 -52.98 28.36 -26.73
N ILE A 334 -51.82 28.19 -26.09
CA ILE A 334 -51.69 28.37 -24.64
C ILE A 334 -51.99 29.81 -24.22
N GLN A 335 -52.70 29.98 -23.11
CA GLN A 335 -53.17 31.29 -22.63
C GLN A 335 -52.14 32.02 -21.76
N ASN A 336 -51.18 31.30 -21.15
CA ASN A 336 -50.18 31.83 -20.24
C ASN A 336 -48.83 32.16 -20.91
N LYS A 337 -48.78 32.28 -22.25
CA LYS A 337 -47.54 32.52 -23.01
C LYS A 337 -46.73 33.70 -22.50
N ASP A 338 -47.34 34.87 -22.35
CA ASP A 338 -46.61 36.09 -21.95
C ASP A 338 -45.98 35.94 -20.56
N TYR A 339 -46.71 35.31 -19.62
CA TYR A 339 -46.19 35.00 -18.30
C TYR A 339 -44.98 34.05 -18.36
N LEU A 340 -45.07 32.95 -19.13
CA LEU A 340 -43.98 31.99 -19.26
C LEU A 340 -42.75 32.60 -19.95
N MET A 341 -42.96 33.43 -20.97
CA MET A 341 -41.87 34.16 -21.64
C MET A 341 -41.19 35.14 -20.68
N ASP A 342 -41.95 35.86 -19.84
CA ASP A 342 -41.37 36.76 -18.83
C ASP A 342 -40.70 35.97 -17.68
N TYR A 343 -41.20 34.79 -17.34
CA TYR A 343 -40.61 33.93 -16.30
C TYR A 343 -39.28 33.31 -16.75
N PHE A 344 -39.20 32.80 -17.98
CA PHE A 344 -38.04 32.04 -18.45
C PHE A 344 -37.07 32.83 -19.34
N PHE A 345 -37.51 33.89 -20.03
CA PHE A 345 -36.73 34.57 -21.09
C PHE A 345 -36.77 36.10 -21.00
N LYS A 346 -37.04 36.68 -19.82
CA LYS A 346 -37.15 38.14 -19.62
C LYS A 346 -36.01 38.96 -20.21
N TYR A 347 -34.77 38.47 -20.09
CA TYR A 347 -33.60 39.24 -20.50
C TYR A 347 -33.43 39.31 -22.03
N GLU A 348 -34.04 38.41 -22.79
CA GLU A 348 -33.95 38.38 -24.26
C GLU A 348 -34.55 39.63 -24.91
N GLN A 349 -35.55 40.23 -24.28
CA GLN A 349 -36.21 41.44 -24.77
C GLN A 349 -35.26 42.65 -24.84
N ASN A 350 -34.18 42.65 -24.04
CA ASN A 350 -33.28 43.79 -23.86
C ASN A 350 -31.83 43.51 -24.27
N HIS A 351 -31.50 42.28 -24.71
CA HIS A 351 -30.13 41.87 -25.00
C HIS A 351 -30.06 41.06 -26.31
N SER A 352 -29.13 41.43 -27.18
CA SER A 352 -28.82 40.74 -28.43
C SER A 352 -27.67 39.74 -28.28
N ILE A 353 -27.47 38.87 -29.28
CA ILE A 353 -26.27 37.99 -29.33
C ILE A 353 -24.98 38.82 -29.31
N GLU A 354 -24.97 40.00 -29.93
CA GLU A 354 -23.81 40.91 -29.89
C GLU A 354 -23.55 41.46 -28.49
N ASP A 355 -24.57 41.60 -27.63
CA ASP A 355 -24.39 41.97 -26.22
C ASP A 355 -23.72 40.85 -25.43
N LEU A 356 -24.13 39.59 -25.66
CA LEU A 356 -23.48 38.41 -25.09
C LEU A 356 -22.01 38.32 -25.51
N ILE A 357 -21.72 38.50 -26.80
CA ILE A 357 -20.34 38.47 -27.32
C ILE A 357 -19.52 39.58 -26.66
N ARG A 358 -20.02 40.82 -26.63
CA ARG A 358 -19.35 41.96 -25.98
C ARG A 358 -19.12 41.74 -24.48
N ALA A 359 -20.08 41.16 -23.78
CA ALA A 359 -19.98 40.87 -22.35
C ALA A 359 -18.88 39.84 -22.07
N ALA A 360 -18.84 38.73 -22.82
CA ALA A 360 -17.79 37.72 -22.69
C ALA A 360 -16.41 38.28 -23.09
N ASP A 361 -16.37 39.13 -24.12
CA ASP A 361 -15.15 39.79 -24.58
C ASP A 361 -14.57 40.81 -23.60
N ALA A 362 -15.43 41.48 -22.85
CA ALA A 362 -15.07 42.46 -21.83
C ALA A 362 -14.81 41.81 -20.46
N ALA A 363 -15.28 40.57 -20.25
CA ALA A 363 -15.05 39.83 -19.04
C ALA A 363 -13.55 39.64 -18.80
N GLN A 364 -13.17 39.69 -17.53
CA GLN A 364 -11.82 39.38 -17.07
C GLN A 364 -11.93 38.29 -16.02
N PRO A 365 -10.99 37.34 -16.01
CA PRO A 365 -10.94 36.34 -14.96
C PRO A 365 -10.61 37.03 -13.63
N LYS A 366 -11.09 36.45 -12.55
CA LYS A 366 -10.58 36.78 -11.23
C LYS A 366 -9.27 36.02 -10.97
N HIS A 367 -8.58 36.43 -9.92
CA HIS A 367 -7.38 35.75 -9.42
C HIS A 367 -7.50 35.51 -7.92
N GLU A 368 -8.66 35.01 -7.50
CA GLU A 368 -8.87 34.60 -6.11
C GLU A 368 -8.06 33.33 -5.82
N HIS A 369 -7.45 33.31 -4.64
CA HIS A 369 -6.76 32.14 -4.09
C HIS A 369 -7.68 31.43 -3.11
N PHE A 370 -7.79 30.12 -3.25
CA PHE A 370 -8.58 29.27 -2.37
C PHE A 370 -7.68 28.34 -1.57
N PRO A 371 -8.04 27.97 -0.33
CA PRO A 371 -7.28 27.01 0.47
C PRO A 371 -7.28 25.62 -0.18
N GLU A 372 -6.39 24.74 0.29
CA GLU A 372 -6.45 23.31 0.00
C GLU A 372 -7.17 22.57 1.14
N LEU A 373 -7.92 21.52 0.79
CA LEU A 373 -8.48 20.57 1.74
C LEU A 373 -7.57 19.35 1.83
N HIS A 374 -7.03 19.06 3.01
CA HIS A 374 -6.25 17.86 3.28
C HIS A 374 -7.01 16.92 4.20
N THR A 375 -7.19 15.68 3.78
CA THR A 375 -7.89 14.66 4.55
C THR A 375 -6.94 13.52 4.88
N PHE A 376 -6.99 13.01 6.09
CA PHE A 376 -6.10 11.94 6.54
C PHE A 376 -6.92 10.74 6.98
N ASP A 377 -6.54 9.55 6.52
CA ASP A 377 -6.89 8.34 7.24
C ASP A 377 -6.29 8.36 8.65
N ILE A 378 -6.95 7.66 9.57
CA ILE A 378 -6.55 7.62 10.98
C ILE A 378 -5.60 6.45 11.25
N PHE A 379 -6.00 5.22 10.91
CA PHE A 379 -5.35 3.99 11.36
C PHE A 379 -4.22 3.61 10.41
N ASP A 380 -3.10 3.18 10.97
CA ASP A 380 -1.84 2.91 10.25
C ASP A 380 -1.28 4.14 9.47
N THR A 381 -1.96 5.28 9.53
CA THR A 381 -1.59 6.54 8.87
C THR A 381 -1.15 7.62 9.86
N LEU A 382 -1.97 7.94 10.86
CA LEU A 382 -1.65 8.91 11.93
C LEU A 382 -1.34 8.22 13.25
N ILE A 383 -2.09 7.16 13.54
CA ILE A 383 -1.91 6.32 14.72
C ILE A 383 -1.73 4.88 14.27
N GLN A 384 -1.02 4.10 15.08
CA GLN A 384 -0.85 2.66 14.88
C GLN A 384 -1.06 1.96 16.22
N ARG A 385 -1.23 0.65 16.19
CA ARG A 385 -1.25 -0.17 17.41
C ARG A 385 0.18 -0.50 17.85
N ASP A 386 0.34 -0.87 19.12
CA ASP A 386 1.58 -1.41 19.67
C ASP A 386 1.90 -2.82 19.15
N ALA A 387 0.89 -3.49 18.58
CA ALA A 387 0.98 -4.70 17.77
C ALA A 387 0.47 -4.45 16.33
N LEU A 388 1.20 -4.92 15.32
CA LEU A 388 0.95 -4.64 13.90
C LEU A 388 -0.42 -5.13 13.41
N SER A 389 -0.93 -6.25 13.94
CA SER A 389 -2.17 -6.85 13.45
C SER A 389 -3.36 -6.46 14.34
N PRO A 390 -4.53 -6.09 13.77
CA PRO A 390 -5.74 -5.86 14.55
C PRO A 390 -6.22 -7.12 15.30
N ASP A 391 -5.85 -8.32 14.82
CA ASP A 391 -6.15 -9.59 15.48
C ASP A 391 -5.59 -9.66 16.92
N SER A 392 -4.53 -8.89 17.21
CA SER A 392 -3.90 -8.83 18.53
C SER A 392 -4.86 -8.31 19.61
N ILE A 393 -5.75 -7.38 19.28
CA ILE A 393 -6.75 -6.87 20.22
C ILE A 393 -7.73 -7.98 20.57
N PHE A 394 -8.19 -8.74 19.58
CA PHE A 394 -9.09 -9.87 19.84
C PHE A 394 -8.40 -10.95 20.67
N ALA A 395 -7.08 -11.15 20.49
CA ALA A 395 -6.30 -12.08 21.32
C ALA A 395 -6.21 -11.58 22.77
N LYS A 396 -6.08 -10.28 22.99
CA LYS A 396 -6.11 -9.66 24.32
C LYS A 396 -7.49 -9.77 24.98
N VAL A 397 -8.58 -9.57 24.23
CA VAL A 397 -9.94 -9.84 24.73
C VAL A 397 -10.05 -11.32 25.12
N GLN A 398 -9.56 -12.22 24.26
CA GLN A 398 -9.63 -13.67 24.49
C GLN A 398 -8.91 -14.10 25.77
N SER A 399 -7.76 -13.50 26.11
CA SER A 399 -7.00 -13.88 27.31
C SER A 399 -7.76 -13.62 28.61
N VAL A 400 -8.54 -12.54 28.66
CA VAL A 400 -9.32 -12.15 29.86
C VAL A 400 -10.74 -12.74 29.90
N MET A 401 -11.23 -13.33 28.81
CA MET A 401 -12.57 -13.96 28.78
C MET A 401 -12.71 -15.11 29.78
N GLY A 402 -11.61 -15.82 30.09
CA GLY A 402 -11.61 -16.91 31.07
C GLY A 402 -11.80 -16.43 32.51
N ASP A 403 -11.44 -15.19 32.80
CA ASP A 403 -11.50 -14.58 34.14
C ASP A 403 -12.88 -13.96 34.44
N TYR A 404 -13.75 -13.86 33.43
CA TYR A 404 -15.12 -13.38 33.59
C TYR A 404 -15.99 -14.45 34.26
N THR A 405 -16.07 -14.38 35.59
CA THR A 405 -16.73 -15.39 36.44
C THR A 405 -18.21 -15.15 36.71
N GLU A 406 -18.74 -13.95 36.45
CA GLU A 406 -20.15 -13.61 36.69
C GLU A 406 -21.07 -14.43 35.77
N GLU A 407 -20.79 -14.43 34.47
CA GLU A 407 -21.50 -15.22 33.46
C GLU A 407 -20.51 -15.83 32.46
N PRO A 408 -19.92 -17.00 32.79
CA PRO A 408 -18.81 -17.55 32.03
C PRO A 408 -19.19 -17.88 30.58
N PHE A 409 -18.29 -17.56 29.66
CA PHE A 409 -18.44 -17.92 28.26
C PHE A 409 -18.27 -19.42 28.05
N SER A 410 -18.88 -19.96 26.98
CA SER A 410 -18.66 -21.36 26.60
C SER A 410 -17.18 -21.63 26.28
N SER A 411 -16.67 -22.80 26.66
CA SER A 411 -15.26 -23.18 26.42
C SER A 411 -14.88 -23.07 24.94
N TYR A 412 -15.79 -23.46 24.04
CA TYR A 412 -15.59 -23.30 22.60
C TYR A 412 -15.30 -21.86 22.20
N LEU A 413 -16.09 -20.90 22.71
CA LEU A 413 -15.91 -19.49 22.35
C LEU A 413 -14.62 -18.93 22.94
N VAL A 414 -14.30 -19.24 24.21
CA VAL A 414 -13.04 -18.79 24.84
C VAL A 414 -11.82 -19.39 24.12
N GLU A 415 -11.91 -20.60 23.56
CA GLU A 415 -10.82 -21.22 22.79
C GLU A 415 -10.68 -20.67 21.37
N ASN A 416 -11.75 -20.14 20.78
CA ASN A 416 -11.79 -19.77 19.35
C ASN A 416 -12.16 -18.29 19.09
N TYR A 417 -12.16 -17.42 20.11
CA TYR A 417 -12.73 -16.07 20.03
C TYR A 417 -12.20 -15.26 18.85
N VAL A 418 -10.87 -15.16 18.68
CA VAL A 418 -10.25 -14.41 17.56
C VAL A 418 -10.81 -14.85 16.20
N LYS A 419 -10.90 -16.16 15.98
CA LYS A 419 -11.43 -16.73 14.74
C LYS A 419 -12.92 -16.44 14.57
N VAL A 420 -13.71 -16.68 15.62
CA VAL A 420 -15.17 -16.49 15.61
C VAL A 420 -15.52 -15.02 15.40
N ARG A 421 -14.89 -14.11 16.15
CA ARG A 421 -15.11 -12.66 16.05
C ARG A 421 -14.86 -12.12 14.64
N LYS A 422 -13.84 -12.62 13.95
CA LYS A 422 -13.54 -12.27 12.54
C LYS A 422 -14.55 -12.86 11.57
N GLN A 423 -14.94 -14.12 11.75
CA GLN A 423 -15.93 -14.77 10.90
C GLN A 423 -17.29 -14.08 10.98
N VAL A 424 -17.70 -13.67 12.19
CA VAL A 424 -18.92 -12.91 12.41
C VAL A 424 -18.88 -11.55 11.73
N GLU A 425 -17.78 -10.80 11.85
CA GLU A 425 -17.67 -9.52 11.13
C GLU A 425 -17.74 -9.69 9.62
N LEU A 426 -17.04 -10.68 9.06
CA LEU A 426 -17.08 -10.98 7.63
C LEU A 426 -18.50 -11.34 7.16
N ASP A 427 -19.22 -12.15 7.94
CA ASP A 427 -20.62 -12.53 7.67
C ASP A 427 -21.54 -11.29 7.66
N VAL A 428 -21.47 -10.44 8.69
CA VAL A 428 -22.30 -9.22 8.74
C VAL A 428 -21.97 -8.27 7.59
N ARG A 429 -20.68 -8.05 7.29
CA ARG A 429 -20.26 -7.21 6.15
C ARG A 429 -20.73 -7.79 4.81
N ASP A 430 -20.74 -9.11 4.64
CA ASP A 430 -21.25 -9.76 3.41
C ASP A 430 -22.77 -9.58 3.27
N VAL A 431 -23.53 -9.74 4.35
CA VAL A 431 -24.98 -9.47 4.37
C VAL A 431 -25.26 -8.00 4.02
N PHE A 432 -24.56 -7.06 4.65
CA PHE A 432 -24.75 -5.62 4.41
C PHE A 432 -24.46 -5.23 2.96
N ARG A 433 -23.53 -5.91 2.28
CA ARG A 433 -23.26 -5.68 0.86
C ARG A 433 -24.33 -6.25 -0.07
N LYS A 434 -24.91 -7.41 0.28
CA LYS A 434 -25.79 -8.17 -0.63
C LYS A 434 -27.25 -7.72 -0.64
N THR A 435 -27.74 -7.15 0.46
CA THR A 435 -29.18 -6.91 0.58
C THR A 435 -29.55 -5.73 1.47
N THR A 436 -30.43 -4.87 0.97
CA THR A 436 -31.07 -3.76 1.71
C THR A 436 -32.19 -4.25 2.61
N TYR A 437 -32.86 -5.35 2.23
CA TYR A 437 -34.04 -5.86 2.91
C TYR A 437 -33.72 -6.33 4.34
N GLU A 438 -32.68 -7.14 4.52
CA GLU A 438 -32.29 -7.70 5.81
C GLU A 438 -31.64 -6.66 6.74
N ARG A 439 -31.08 -5.57 6.20
CA ARG A 439 -30.43 -4.52 7.00
C ARG A 439 -31.34 -3.32 7.29
N HIS A 440 -32.49 -3.20 6.62
CA HIS A 440 -33.45 -2.09 6.80
C HIS A 440 -32.84 -0.68 6.66
N THR A 441 -31.76 -0.53 5.89
CA THR A 441 -31.05 0.74 5.66
C THR A 441 -30.31 0.74 4.32
N ASP A 442 -30.11 1.90 3.71
CA ASP A 442 -29.25 2.05 2.52
C ASP A 442 -27.77 2.21 2.87
N LYS A 443 -27.45 2.35 4.16
CA LYS A 443 -26.08 2.36 4.69
C LYS A 443 -25.46 0.96 4.61
N ILE A 444 -24.15 0.89 4.42
CA ILE A 444 -23.41 -0.35 4.15
C ILE A 444 -22.29 -0.63 5.15
N GLU A 445 -21.92 0.35 5.97
CA GLU A 445 -20.96 0.13 7.04
C GLU A 445 -21.61 -0.58 8.23
N VAL A 446 -20.85 -1.47 8.86
CA VAL A 446 -21.25 -2.20 10.07
C VAL A 446 -20.69 -1.49 11.30
N THR A 447 -21.41 -1.54 12.42
CA THR A 447 -20.94 -1.04 13.71
C THR A 447 -20.41 -2.20 14.58
N LEU A 448 -19.67 -1.87 15.65
CA LEU A 448 -19.29 -2.84 16.67
C LEU A 448 -20.53 -3.56 17.25
N GLN A 449 -21.65 -2.83 17.42
CA GLN A 449 -22.90 -3.44 17.89
C GLN A 449 -23.43 -4.46 16.87
N ASP A 450 -23.51 -4.14 15.58
CA ASP A 450 -23.98 -5.11 14.57
C ASP A 450 -23.18 -6.42 14.59
N ILE A 451 -21.87 -6.29 14.77
CA ILE A 451 -20.96 -7.43 14.87
C ILE A 451 -21.22 -8.23 16.15
N LEU A 452 -21.25 -7.57 17.31
CA LEU A 452 -21.46 -8.24 18.60
C LEU A 452 -22.89 -8.78 18.75
N GLY A 453 -23.89 -8.15 18.13
CA GLY A 453 -25.27 -8.65 18.06
C GLY A 453 -25.38 -9.92 17.23
N ARG A 454 -24.64 -10.02 16.11
CA ARG A 454 -24.53 -11.28 15.36
C ARG A 454 -23.80 -12.35 16.19
N LEU A 455 -22.76 -11.99 16.92
CA LEU A 455 -22.06 -12.91 17.83
C LEU A 455 -23.01 -13.39 18.94
N GLN A 456 -23.81 -12.49 19.53
CA GLN A 456 -24.82 -12.77 20.53
C GLN A 456 -25.83 -13.81 20.03
N ALA A 457 -26.38 -13.59 18.84
CA ALA A 457 -27.35 -14.49 18.23
C ALA A 457 -26.75 -15.87 17.90
N ASN A 458 -25.51 -15.92 17.40
CA ASN A 458 -24.87 -17.17 16.98
C ASN A 458 -24.41 -18.05 18.17
N HIS A 459 -24.10 -17.44 19.31
CA HIS A 459 -23.54 -18.12 20.48
C HIS A 459 -24.41 -18.04 21.75
N ASN A 460 -25.64 -17.53 21.64
CA ASN A 460 -26.59 -17.33 22.75
C ASN A 460 -25.96 -16.55 23.92
N LEU A 461 -25.27 -15.45 23.63
CA LEU A 461 -24.66 -14.63 24.67
C LEU A 461 -25.69 -13.77 25.39
N SER A 462 -25.47 -13.51 26.68
CA SER A 462 -26.27 -12.53 27.43
C SER A 462 -25.88 -11.09 27.08
N ASP A 463 -26.72 -10.13 27.44
CA ASP A 463 -26.41 -8.70 27.28
C ASP A 463 -25.18 -8.29 28.12
N ALA A 464 -24.98 -8.92 29.28
CA ALA A 464 -23.81 -8.68 30.13
C ALA A 464 -22.51 -9.19 29.47
N GLN A 465 -22.56 -10.38 28.86
CA GLN A 465 -21.43 -10.92 28.08
C GLN A 465 -21.10 -10.06 26.87
N VAL A 466 -22.11 -9.60 26.12
CA VAL A 466 -21.91 -8.69 24.98
C VAL A 466 -21.30 -7.36 25.45
N LYS A 467 -21.80 -6.81 26.56
CA LYS A 467 -21.25 -5.59 27.15
C LYS A 467 -19.79 -5.77 27.57
N PHE A 468 -19.45 -6.89 28.21
CA PHE A 468 -18.07 -7.21 28.55
C PHE A 468 -17.16 -7.21 27.31
N LEU A 469 -17.59 -7.88 26.23
CA LEU A 469 -16.80 -7.94 24.99
C LEU A 469 -16.64 -6.55 24.36
N ALA A 470 -17.70 -5.74 24.32
CA ALA A 470 -17.66 -4.38 23.79
C ALA A 470 -16.70 -3.49 24.59
N ASP A 471 -16.90 -3.41 25.91
CA ASP A 471 -16.10 -2.55 26.78
C ASP A 471 -14.62 -2.95 26.73
N THR A 472 -14.33 -4.26 26.71
CA THR A 472 -12.96 -4.79 26.68
C THR A 472 -12.29 -4.53 25.33
N GLU A 473 -12.98 -4.75 24.21
CA GLU A 473 -12.45 -4.47 22.87
C GLU A 473 -12.16 -2.97 22.69
N GLU A 474 -13.07 -2.09 23.11
CA GLU A 474 -12.90 -0.63 23.07
C GLU A 474 -11.73 -0.16 23.95
N GLN A 475 -11.67 -0.65 25.20
CA GLN A 475 -10.58 -0.31 26.12
C GLN A 475 -9.21 -0.73 25.56
N PHE A 476 -9.11 -1.97 25.06
CA PHE A 476 -7.84 -2.49 24.54
C PHE A 476 -7.42 -1.82 23.23
N GLU A 477 -8.36 -1.46 22.36
CA GLU A 477 -8.08 -0.61 21.20
C GLU A 477 -7.45 0.72 21.64
N ILE A 478 -8.03 1.41 22.63
CA ILE A 478 -7.49 2.67 23.15
C ILE A 478 -6.09 2.46 23.76
N GLU A 479 -5.91 1.48 24.62
CA GLU A 479 -4.63 1.23 25.32
C GLU A 479 -3.47 0.99 24.35
N ALA A 480 -3.73 0.24 23.28
CA ALA A 480 -2.75 -0.17 22.28
C ALA A 480 -2.28 0.98 21.36
N VAL A 481 -2.94 2.14 21.36
CA VAL A 481 -2.61 3.24 20.46
C VAL A 481 -1.19 3.80 20.69
N GLN A 482 -0.46 3.97 19.60
CA GLN A 482 0.81 4.67 19.51
C GLN A 482 0.80 5.70 18.37
N PRO A 483 1.41 6.88 18.56
CA PRO A 483 1.45 7.91 17.52
C PRO A 483 2.46 7.59 16.41
N ILE A 484 2.09 7.90 15.16
CA ILE A 484 3.05 8.02 14.05
C ILE A 484 3.47 9.50 13.96
N GLN A 485 4.36 9.92 14.86
CA GLN A 485 4.67 11.35 15.09
C GLN A 485 4.99 12.13 13.81
N LYS A 486 5.79 11.55 12.90
CA LYS A 486 6.16 12.19 11.62
C LYS A 486 4.95 12.57 10.74
N ARG A 487 3.84 11.83 10.84
CA ARG A 487 2.61 12.05 10.05
C ARG A 487 1.69 13.06 10.73
N ILE A 488 1.59 12.98 12.05
CA ILE A 488 0.90 13.98 12.88
C ILE A 488 1.54 15.36 12.67
N ASP A 489 2.87 15.44 12.68
CA ASP A 489 3.59 16.71 12.46
C ASP A 489 3.39 17.25 11.04
N LEU A 490 3.29 16.37 10.03
CA LEU A 490 2.93 16.77 8.67
C LEU A 490 1.53 17.39 8.61
N LEU A 491 0.55 16.76 9.27
CA LEU A 491 -0.82 17.26 9.36
C LEU A 491 -0.84 18.68 9.94
N PHE A 492 -0.19 18.89 11.10
CA PHE A 492 -0.15 20.23 11.73
C PHE A 492 0.65 21.24 10.94
N LYS A 493 1.68 20.82 10.19
CA LYS A 493 2.39 21.69 9.26
C LYS A 493 1.47 22.19 8.14
N LEU A 494 0.59 21.34 7.61
CA LEU A 494 -0.38 21.72 6.58
C LEU A 494 -1.43 22.68 7.13
N LYS A 495 -1.95 22.39 8.33
CA LYS A 495 -2.90 23.29 9.03
C LYS A 495 -2.27 24.66 9.31
N ALA A 496 -1.03 24.70 9.78
CA ALA A 496 -0.29 25.94 10.04
C ALA A 496 0.01 26.75 8.76
N ALA A 497 -0.01 26.12 7.58
CA ALA A 497 0.14 26.79 6.29
C ALA A 497 -1.18 27.42 5.79
N GLY A 498 -2.26 27.37 6.57
CA GLY A 498 -3.56 27.93 6.22
C GLY A 498 -4.48 27.00 5.43
N ASN A 499 -4.16 25.70 5.37
CA ASN A 499 -5.02 24.70 4.75
C ASN A 499 -6.01 24.11 5.76
N ASP A 500 -7.16 23.66 5.27
CA ASP A 500 -8.12 22.93 6.08
C ASP A 500 -7.76 21.45 6.14
N VAL A 501 -8.00 20.86 7.31
CA VAL A 501 -7.62 19.49 7.62
C VAL A 501 -8.78 18.74 8.26
N MET A 502 -9.05 17.53 7.79
CA MET A 502 -10.06 16.63 8.38
C MET A 502 -9.53 15.20 8.48
N LEU A 503 -10.10 14.42 9.39
CA LEU A 503 -9.84 13.00 9.55
C LEU A 503 -10.97 12.18 8.91
N ILE A 504 -10.65 11.07 8.26
CA ILE A 504 -11.63 10.16 7.66
C ILE A 504 -11.26 8.75 8.07
N SER A 505 -12.21 7.94 8.52
CA SER A 505 -11.93 6.55 8.90
C SER A 505 -13.01 5.59 8.46
N ASP A 506 -12.59 4.45 7.88
CA ASP A 506 -13.45 3.29 7.63
C ASP A 506 -13.30 2.30 8.80
N MET A 507 -13.97 2.56 9.93
CA MET A 507 -13.86 1.76 11.14
C MET A 507 -15.22 1.48 11.75
N TYR A 508 -15.42 0.26 12.26
CA TYR A 508 -16.67 -0.17 12.91
C TYR A 508 -16.86 0.42 14.31
N LEU A 509 -15.80 0.98 14.90
CA LEU A 509 -15.84 1.57 16.24
C LEU A 509 -16.66 2.87 16.25
N PRO A 510 -17.32 3.20 17.38
CA PRO A 510 -18.01 4.48 17.54
C PRO A 510 -17.06 5.67 17.46
N GLU A 511 -17.53 6.80 16.94
CA GLU A 511 -16.72 8.03 16.79
C GLU A 511 -16.11 8.51 18.12
N HIS A 512 -16.83 8.40 19.23
CA HIS A 512 -16.34 8.84 20.53
C HIS A 512 -15.14 8.00 21.04
N ILE A 513 -15.09 6.70 20.70
CA ILE A 513 -13.94 5.83 20.98
C ILE A 513 -12.76 6.24 20.11
N ILE A 514 -12.97 6.49 18.82
CA ILE A 514 -11.90 6.95 17.92
C ILE A 514 -11.33 8.30 18.38
N LYS A 515 -12.17 9.20 18.92
CA LYS A 515 -11.73 10.46 19.55
C LYS A 515 -10.81 10.23 20.75
N GLU A 516 -11.12 9.28 21.62
CA GLU A 516 -10.25 8.87 22.73
C GLU A 516 -8.90 8.33 22.21
N MET A 517 -8.94 7.49 21.17
CA MET A 517 -7.75 6.91 20.53
C MET A 517 -6.82 8.00 19.97
N VAL A 518 -7.32 8.91 19.12
CA VAL A 518 -6.48 9.96 18.52
C VAL A 518 -5.96 10.95 19.58
N LYS A 519 -6.76 11.25 20.62
CA LYS A 519 -6.35 12.10 21.73
C LYS A 519 -5.22 11.49 22.57
N ARG A 520 -5.25 10.16 22.77
CA ARG A 520 -4.18 9.42 23.45
C ARG A 520 -2.88 9.46 22.65
N ALA A 521 -2.96 9.36 21.32
CA ALA A 521 -1.78 9.47 20.46
C ALA A 521 -1.16 10.88 20.49
N ASP A 522 -1.98 11.92 20.29
CA ASP A 522 -1.58 13.31 20.39
C ASP A 522 -2.81 14.18 20.65
N SER A 523 -2.84 14.86 21.80
CA SER A 523 -3.98 15.69 22.22
C SER A 523 -4.40 16.74 21.19
N ARG A 524 -3.49 17.20 20.32
CA ARG A 524 -3.80 18.18 19.26
C ARG A 524 -4.79 17.64 18.23
N LEU A 525 -4.88 16.32 18.05
CA LEU A 525 -5.78 15.68 17.08
C LEU A 525 -7.26 15.72 17.51
N ALA A 526 -7.54 15.93 18.80
CA ALA A 526 -8.90 15.87 19.35
C ALA A 526 -9.86 16.90 18.74
N ASP A 527 -9.34 18.05 18.30
CA ASP A 527 -10.11 19.16 17.75
C ASP A 527 -10.16 19.16 16.21
N ILE A 528 -9.62 18.13 15.55
CA ILE A 528 -9.67 18.02 14.09
C ILE A 528 -11.04 17.43 13.70
N PRO A 529 -11.81 18.07 12.78
CA PRO A 529 -13.06 17.52 12.28
C PRO A 529 -12.86 16.11 11.73
N MET A 530 -13.80 15.20 11.99
CA MET A 530 -13.69 13.80 11.58
C MET A 530 -14.97 13.24 11.00
N TYR A 531 -14.82 12.34 10.02
CA TYR A 531 -15.90 11.53 9.46
C TYR A 531 -15.58 10.06 9.65
N VAL A 532 -16.46 9.36 10.37
CA VAL A 532 -16.30 7.93 10.67
C VAL A 532 -17.39 7.14 9.96
N SER A 533 -17.00 6.11 9.21
CA SER A 533 -17.92 5.29 8.42
C SER A 533 -19.01 4.64 9.27
N SER A 534 -18.74 4.20 10.50
CA SER A 534 -19.76 3.63 11.40
C SER A 534 -20.86 4.63 11.79
N SER A 535 -20.54 5.92 11.79
CA SER A 535 -21.48 7.00 12.15
C SER A 535 -22.24 7.50 10.92
N VAL A 536 -21.52 7.70 9.80
CA VAL A 536 -22.11 8.17 8.54
C VAL A 536 -22.88 7.04 7.84
N GLY A 537 -22.34 5.82 7.83
CA GLY A 537 -22.89 4.64 7.15
C GLY A 537 -22.30 4.36 5.76
N TYR A 538 -21.32 5.16 5.32
CA TYR A 538 -20.69 5.06 4.01
C TYR A 538 -19.19 4.77 4.14
N GLN A 539 -18.67 3.96 3.22
CA GLN A 539 -17.26 3.55 3.17
C GLN A 539 -16.48 4.37 2.13
N LYS A 540 -15.21 4.67 2.41
CA LYS A 540 -14.24 5.20 1.44
C LYS A 540 -14.10 4.29 0.23
N ALA A 541 -14.07 2.97 0.44
CA ALA A 541 -13.95 1.97 -0.64
C ALA A 541 -15.08 2.06 -1.69
N THR A 542 -16.24 2.61 -1.33
CA THR A 542 -17.34 2.82 -2.29
C THR A 542 -17.34 4.19 -2.95
N GLY A 543 -16.54 5.13 -2.45
CA GLY A 543 -16.54 6.54 -2.87
C GLY A 543 -17.62 7.38 -2.19
N ARG A 544 -18.68 6.75 -1.64
CA ARG A 544 -19.81 7.45 -1.02
C ARG A 544 -19.41 8.30 0.19
N LEU A 545 -18.41 7.90 0.98
CA LEU A 545 -17.96 8.72 2.10
C LEU A 545 -17.33 10.04 1.63
N PHE A 546 -16.52 10.01 0.56
CA PHE A 546 -15.95 11.23 -0.02
C PHE A 546 -17.04 12.11 -0.65
N SER A 547 -18.00 11.51 -1.35
CA SER A 547 -19.15 12.26 -1.89
C SER A 547 -19.96 12.90 -0.78
N TYR A 548 -20.26 12.16 0.30
CA TYR A 548 -20.96 12.68 1.46
C TYR A 548 -20.21 13.88 2.05
N ILE A 549 -18.91 13.75 2.31
CA ILE A 549 -18.07 14.85 2.83
C ILE A 549 -18.15 16.08 1.92
N PHE A 550 -18.06 15.89 0.60
CA PHE A 550 -18.14 17.01 -0.36
C PHE A 550 -19.44 17.81 -0.24
N PHE A 551 -20.59 17.14 -0.05
CA PHE A 551 -21.89 17.78 0.06
C PHE A 551 -22.23 18.25 1.48
N ASP A 552 -21.65 17.63 2.50
CA ASP A 552 -21.82 18.02 3.90
C ASP A 552 -21.03 19.29 4.24
N ILE A 553 -19.88 19.48 3.58
CA ILE A 553 -19.08 20.69 3.71
C ILE A 553 -19.45 21.70 2.63
N ASP A 554 -19.30 22.97 2.96
CA ASP A 554 -19.39 24.04 1.97
C ASP A 554 -18.07 24.11 1.16
N TYR A 555 -17.98 23.34 0.08
CA TYR A 555 -16.72 23.11 -0.64
C TYR A 555 -16.19 24.37 -1.35
N HIS A 556 -15.11 24.96 -0.79
CA HIS A 556 -14.48 26.19 -1.26
C HIS A 556 -12.96 26.03 -1.50
N TYR A 557 -12.53 24.94 -2.14
CA TYR A 557 -11.11 24.57 -2.19
C TYR A 557 -10.55 24.53 -3.60
N GLN A 558 -9.33 25.05 -3.79
CA GLN A 558 -8.63 24.91 -5.08
C GLN A 558 -8.24 23.46 -5.37
N LYS A 559 -8.14 22.64 -4.33
CA LYS A 559 -7.59 21.29 -4.39
C LYS A 559 -7.98 20.47 -3.16
N TRP A 560 -8.24 19.19 -3.39
CA TRP A 560 -8.42 18.20 -2.32
C TRP A 560 -7.33 17.12 -2.39
N VAL A 561 -6.65 16.91 -1.27
CA VAL A 561 -5.64 15.86 -1.05
C VAL A 561 -6.08 14.89 0.05
N HIS A 562 -5.86 13.60 -0.16
CA HIS A 562 -6.09 12.55 0.83
C HIS A 562 -4.81 11.76 1.13
N TYR A 563 -4.57 11.40 2.40
CA TYR A 563 -3.42 10.63 2.85
C TYR A 563 -3.92 9.35 3.52
N GLY A 564 -3.36 8.19 3.18
CA GLY A 564 -3.73 6.92 3.82
C GLY A 564 -2.80 5.77 3.49
N ASP A 565 -3.13 4.58 3.95
CA ASP A 565 -2.37 3.34 3.76
C ASP A 565 -3.06 2.39 2.76
N ASN A 566 -4.40 2.40 2.70
CA ASN A 566 -5.16 1.50 1.86
C ASN A 566 -5.12 1.93 0.39
N LYS A 567 -4.58 1.07 -0.47
CA LYS A 567 -4.37 1.35 -1.90
C LYS A 567 -5.66 1.63 -2.67
N GLU A 568 -6.75 0.98 -2.27
CA GLU A 568 -8.05 1.12 -2.93
C GLU A 568 -8.86 2.24 -2.28
N ALA A 569 -9.15 2.13 -0.99
CA ALA A 569 -10.01 3.04 -0.24
C ALA A 569 -9.42 4.46 -0.10
N ASP A 570 -8.12 4.58 0.16
CA ASP A 570 -7.44 5.88 0.32
C ASP A 570 -6.71 6.32 -0.95
N GLY A 571 -6.82 5.51 -2.01
CA GLY A 571 -6.05 5.69 -3.22
C GLY A 571 -6.92 5.72 -4.46
N THR A 572 -7.21 4.54 -5.01
CA THR A 572 -7.82 4.41 -6.33
C THR A 572 -9.21 5.05 -6.39
N VAL A 573 -9.98 4.89 -5.32
CA VAL A 573 -11.35 5.43 -5.23
C VAL A 573 -11.36 6.96 -5.15
N PRO A 574 -10.68 7.64 -4.21
CA PRO A 574 -10.64 9.11 -4.17
C PRO A 574 -10.06 9.72 -5.46
N ARG A 575 -9.06 9.10 -6.10
CA ARG A 575 -8.54 9.57 -7.41
C ARG A 575 -9.60 9.56 -8.51
N ARG A 576 -10.49 8.56 -8.52
CA ARG A 576 -11.63 8.52 -9.45
C ARG A 576 -12.51 9.75 -9.29
N LEU A 577 -12.67 10.25 -8.07
CA LEU A 577 -13.44 11.44 -7.71
C LEU A 577 -12.67 12.77 -7.87
N GLY A 578 -11.47 12.74 -8.47
CA GLY A 578 -10.65 13.94 -8.68
C GLY A 578 -9.83 14.39 -7.49
N ILE A 579 -9.82 13.62 -6.40
CA ILE A 579 -9.04 13.89 -5.19
C ILE A 579 -7.61 13.39 -5.41
N GLN A 580 -6.61 14.23 -5.09
CA GLN A 580 -5.21 13.80 -5.08
C GLN A 580 -4.92 12.95 -3.85
N THR A 581 -3.96 12.06 -3.94
CA THR A 581 -3.80 11.00 -2.92
C THR A 581 -2.35 10.68 -2.67
N TYR A 582 -2.00 10.41 -1.41
CA TYR A 582 -0.69 9.97 -0.98
C TYR A 582 -0.82 8.69 -0.15
N ASN A 583 -0.63 7.55 -0.83
CA ASN A 583 -0.64 6.23 -0.20
C ASN A 583 0.75 5.78 0.23
N HIS A 584 0.86 5.12 1.38
CA HIS A 584 2.05 4.34 1.77
C HIS A 584 1.74 2.85 1.87
N ASP A 585 2.77 2.00 1.88
CA ASP A 585 2.57 0.57 2.08
C ASP A 585 2.23 0.26 3.55
N MET A 586 1.36 -0.72 3.77
CA MET A 586 1.11 -1.31 5.09
C MET A 586 2.29 -2.17 5.52
N ALA A 587 2.57 -2.19 6.81
CA ALA A 587 3.58 -3.06 7.40
C ALA A 587 3.10 -4.52 7.41
N GLU A 588 4.04 -5.46 7.24
CA GLU A 588 3.77 -6.90 7.18
C GLU A 588 4.89 -7.68 7.88
N PHE A 589 4.52 -8.76 8.58
CA PHE A 589 5.49 -9.68 9.17
C PHE A 589 6.19 -10.54 8.12
N VAL A 590 7.52 -10.68 8.26
CA VAL A 590 8.29 -11.70 7.53
C VAL A 590 8.15 -13.09 8.20
N PRO A 591 8.55 -14.20 7.55
CA PRO A 591 8.28 -15.54 8.06
C PRO A 591 8.72 -15.82 9.51
N ASN A 592 9.88 -15.34 9.96
CA ASN A 592 10.33 -15.52 11.35
C ASN A 592 9.46 -14.73 12.34
N GLU A 593 9.12 -13.47 12.02
CA GLU A 593 8.23 -12.64 12.84
C GLU A 593 6.83 -13.25 12.94
N ARG A 594 6.31 -13.73 11.80
CA ARG A 594 5.01 -14.42 11.72
C ARG A 594 4.99 -15.71 12.54
N TYR A 595 6.11 -16.43 12.61
CA TYR A 595 6.17 -17.71 13.31
C TYR A 595 5.81 -17.56 14.79
N PHE A 596 6.34 -16.54 15.49
CA PHE A 596 5.97 -16.28 16.89
C PHE A 596 4.47 -16.00 17.06
N VAL A 597 3.84 -15.35 16.10
CA VAL A 597 2.39 -15.11 16.16
C VAL A 597 1.60 -16.41 15.97
N ASP A 598 1.99 -17.20 14.97
CA ASP A 598 1.24 -18.38 14.54
C ASP A 598 1.38 -19.56 15.52
N THR A 599 2.46 -19.62 16.30
CA THR A 599 2.72 -20.68 17.29
C THR A 599 2.34 -20.33 18.72
N ALA A 600 1.94 -19.09 18.99
CA ALA A 600 1.58 -18.66 20.34
C ALA A 600 0.31 -19.35 20.84
N ASP A 601 0.32 -19.74 22.12
CA ASP A 601 -0.92 -20.11 22.81
C ASP A 601 -1.74 -18.85 23.10
N ARG A 602 -3.06 -19.01 23.20
CA ARG A 602 -4.01 -17.92 23.43
C ARG A 602 -3.69 -17.07 24.67
N SER A 603 -3.07 -17.65 25.70
CA SER A 603 -2.81 -16.99 26.98
C SER A 603 -1.82 -15.82 26.87
N PHE A 604 -0.95 -15.81 25.86
CA PHE A 604 0.05 -14.74 25.63
C PHE A 604 0.16 -14.39 24.14
N ALA A 605 -0.86 -14.69 23.34
CA ALA A 605 -0.90 -14.39 21.92
C ALA A 605 -0.72 -12.88 21.66
N TYR A 606 -1.32 -12.01 22.50
CA TYR A 606 -1.13 -10.56 22.42
C TYR A 606 0.35 -10.15 22.59
N ASP A 607 1.05 -10.73 23.56
CA ASP A 607 2.47 -10.45 23.78
C ASP A 607 3.35 -10.98 22.65
N ALA A 608 2.99 -12.12 22.05
CA ALA A 608 3.66 -12.62 20.85
C ALA A 608 3.49 -11.66 19.65
N TYR A 609 2.30 -11.08 19.46
CA TYR A 609 2.09 -10.03 18.46
C TYR A 609 2.95 -8.79 18.74
N ARG A 610 3.07 -8.36 20.00
CA ARG A 610 3.90 -7.20 20.39
C ARG A 610 5.39 -7.49 20.14
N LEU A 611 5.86 -8.68 20.51
CA LEU A 611 7.22 -9.13 20.23
C LEU A 611 7.53 -9.15 18.72
N ALA A 612 6.67 -9.77 17.91
CA ALA A 612 6.82 -9.79 16.46
C ALA A 612 6.83 -8.37 15.86
N THR A 613 6.08 -7.45 16.45
CA THR A 613 6.03 -6.03 16.07
C THR A 613 7.32 -5.30 16.44
N LEU A 614 7.98 -5.64 17.55
CA LEU A 614 9.31 -5.12 17.87
C LEU A 614 10.35 -5.52 16.81
N PHE A 615 10.31 -6.77 16.34
CA PHE A 615 11.17 -7.23 15.25
C PHE A 615 10.90 -6.45 13.97
N GLU A 616 9.63 -6.29 13.58
CA GLU A 616 9.25 -5.56 12.38
C GLU A 616 9.72 -4.11 12.42
N ARG A 617 9.53 -3.42 13.54
CA ARG A 617 9.96 -2.03 13.72
C ARG A 617 11.47 -1.91 13.63
N ARG A 618 12.20 -2.83 14.29
CA ARG A 618 13.66 -2.86 14.23
C ARG A 618 14.16 -3.07 12.79
N ARG A 619 13.47 -3.91 12.01
CA ARG A 619 13.77 -4.13 10.59
C ARG A 619 13.71 -2.82 9.79
N TRP A 620 12.70 -1.98 10.01
CA TRP A 620 12.61 -0.68 9.33
C TRP A 620 13.56 0.38 9.88
N GLU A 621 13.90 0.36 11.17
CA GLU A 621 14.95 1.23 11.74
C GLU A 621 16.33 0.97 11.12
N LEU A 622 16.62 -0.29 10.78
CA LEU A 622 17.90 -0.74 10.21
C LEU A 622 17.97 -0.60 8.68
N LEU A 623 16.92 -0.06 8.05
CA LEU A 623 16.95 0.34 6.66
C LEU A 623 17.46 1.77 6.54
N ASP A 624 18.54 2.00 5.79
CA ASP A 624 18.86 3.34 5.30
C ASP A 624 17.99 3.62 4.05
N PRO A 625 16.93 4.45 4.14
CA PRO A 625 16.04 4.71 3.02
C PRO A 625 16.70 5.56 1.92
N LYS A 626 17.84 6.20 2.18
CA LYS A 626 18.57 6.99 1.18
C LYS A 626 19.44 6.11 0.30
N GLN A 627 20.01 5.05 0.89
CA GLN A 627 20.89 4.11 0.19
C GLN A 627 20.19 2.80 -0.18
N MET A 628 19.00 2.54 0.36
CA MET A 628 18.32 1.23 0.34
C MET A 628 19.25 0.10 0.78
N LYS A 629 20.03 0.36 1.83
CA LYS A 629 20.92 -0.61 2.45
C LYS A 629 20.30 -1.06 3.76
N PHE A 630 20.13 -2.37 3.92
CA PHE A 630 19.61 -2.99 5.12
C PHE A 630 20.76 -3.63 5.92
N ASP A 631 20.82 -3.34 7.22
CA ASP A 631 21.81 -3.92 8.13
C ASP A 631 21.35 -5.29 8.67
N ALA A 632 21.51 -6.32 7.84
CA ALA A 632 21.11 -7.69 8.17
C ALA A 632 21.81 -8.28 9.40
N PRO A 633 23.14 -8.08 9.63
CA PRO A 633 23.79 -8.53 10.86
C PRO A 633 23.17 -7.98 12.14
N SER A 634 22.87 -6.68 12.18
CA SER A 634 22.21 -6.06 13.35
C SER A 634 20.80 -6.58 13.55
N TYR A 635 20.03 -6.78 12.48
CA TYR A 635 18.71 -7.37 12.59
C TYR A 635 18.77 -8.80 13.11
N TYR A 636 19.67 -9.65 12.56
CA TYR A 636 19.85 -11.03 13.04
C TYR A 636 20.21 -11.07 14.53
N ALA A 637 21.11 -10.19 14.97
CA ALA A 637 21.45 -10.08 16.38
C ALA A 637 20.24 -9.71 17.26
N TYR A 638 19.35 -8.85 16.78
CA TYR A 638 18.15 -8.44 17.51
C TYR A 638 17.05 -9.53 17.50
N SER A 639 16.70 -10.05 16.32
CA SER A 639 15.50 -10.88 16.11
C SER A 639 15.75 -12.39 16.12
N PHE A 640 17.00 -12.84 16.18
CA PHE A 640 17.35 -14.27 16.33
C PHE A 640 18.22 -14.48 17.58
N VAL A 641 19.34 -13.77 17.72
CA VAL A 641 20.22 -13.92 18.90
C VAL A 641 19.54 -13.41 20.17
N GLY A 642 18.82 -12.30 20.10
CA GLY A 642 17.99 -11.77 21.17
C GLY A 642 17.04 -12.81 21.78
N PRO A 643 16.04 -13.32 21.02
CA PRO A 643 15.10 -14.32 21.52
C PRO A 643 15.74 -15.68 21.86
N THR A 644 16.94 -15.98 21.33
CA THR A 644 17.72 -17.17 21.74
C THR A 644 18.23 -17.05 23.18
N PHE A 645 18.71 -15.87 23.60
CA PHE A 645 19.46 -15.70 24.86
C PHE A 645 18.72 -14.92 25.94
N VAL A 646 17.96 -13.88 25.58
CA VAL A 646 17.31 -13.01 26.58
C VAL A 646 16.27 -13.73 27.42
N PRO A 647 15.33 -14.51 26.85
CA PRO A 647 14.36 -15.26 27.66
C PRO A 647 15.03 -16.26 28.61
N TYR A 648 16.10 -16.89 28.15
CA TYR A 648 16.89 -17.81 28.97
C TYR A 648 17.53 -17.10 30.17
N VAL A 649 18.16 -15.95 29.96
CA VAL A 649 18.81 -15.19 31.05
C VAL A 649 17.77 -14.59 31.99
N ASN A 650 16.64 -14.09 31.46
CA ASN A 650 15.53 -13.57 32.26
C ASN A 650 14.99 -14.65 33.22
N TRP A 651 14.66 -15.83 32.68
CA TRP A 651 14.28 -16.99 33.49
C TRP A 651 15.35 -17.34 34.53
N ALA A 652 16.62 -17.43 34.13
CA ALA A 652 17.70 -17.82 35.04
C ALA A 652 17.86 -16.84 36.22
N LEU A 653 17.71 -15.53 35.98
CA LEU A 653 17.76 -14.52 37.03
C LEU A 653 16.56 -14.61 37.97
N ARG A 654 15.35 -14.78 37.44
CA ARG A 654 14.11 -14.90 38.23
C ARG A 654 14.11 -16.16 39.09
N ASP A 655 14.40 -17.31 38.50
CA ASP A 655 14.52 -18.57 39.24
C ASP A 655 15.69 -18.51 40.26
N ALA A 656 16.78 -17.79 39.95
CA ALA A 656 17.88 -17.61 40.89
C ALA A 656 17.48 -16.82 42.14
N ILE A 657 16.69 -15.76 41.96
CA ILE A 657 16.12 -14.96 43.05
C ILE A 657 15.16 -15.82 43.89
N GLU A 658 14.27 -16.59 43.24
CA GLU A 658 13.33 -17.47 43.93
C GLU A 658 14.03 -18.55 44.78
N ARG A 659 15.16 -19.07 44.29
CA ARG A 659 16.01 -20.03 45.02
C ARG A 659 16.88 -19.38 46.10
N GLY A 660 16.89 -18.05 46.17
CA GLY A 660 17.61 -17.28 47.17
C GLY A 660 19.12 -17.15 46.92
N TYR A 661 19.56 -17.23 45.67
CA TYR A 661 20.94 -16.85 45.31
C TYR A 661 21.09 -15.32 45.36
N GLN A 662 22.19 -14.82 45.92
CA GLN A 662 22.49 -13.39 45.96
C GLN A 662 23.36 -12.94 44.77
N THR A 663 24.17 -13.84 44.23
CA THR A 663 25.10 -13.55 43.14
C THR A 663 25.05 -14.61 42.04
N VAL A 664 24.94 -14.19 40.79
CA VAL A 664 25.13 -15.05 39.62
C VAL A 664 26.45 -14.71 38.91
N TYR A 665 27.18 -15.75 38.53
CA TYR A 665 28.48 -15.65 37.88
C TYR A 665 28.40 -16.10 36.42
N PHE A 666 29.04 -15.34 35.53
CA PHE A 666 29.13 -15.63 34.10
C PHE A 666 30.57 -15.98 33.75
N ILE A 667 30.79 -17.12 33.09
CA ILE A 667 32.13 -17.61 32.76
C ILE A 667 32.59 -17.05 31.42
N SER A 668 33.86 -16.67 31.30
CA SER A 668 34.40 -16.07 30.07
C SER A 668 34.16 -16.87 28.79
N ARG A 669 34.06 -16.16 27.66
CA ARG A 669 33.56 -16.60 26.35
C ARG A 669 32.05 -16.83 26.31
N ASP A 670 31.54 -17.87 26.94
CA ASP A 670 30.12 -18.27 26.80
C ASP A 670 29.20 -17.36 27.62
N GLY A 671 29.66 -16.85 28.75
CA GLY A 671 28.93 -15.90 29.59
C GLY A 671 29.07 -14.44 29.17
N TYR A 672 29.89 -14.11 28.16
CA TYR A 672 30.19 -12.71 27.81
C TYR A 672 28.92 -11.93 27.42
N TYR A 673 28.19 -12.43 26.42
CA TYR A 673 26.93 -11.83 25.97
C TYR A 673 25.82 -12.00 27.01
N LEU A 674 25.79 -13.14 27.70
CA LEU A 674 24.78 -13.42 28.73
C LEU A 674 24.87 -12.44 29.91
N LYS A 675 26.07 -12.02 30.30
CA LYS A 675 26.25 -11.00 31.35
C LYS A 675 25.73 -9.64 30.89
N GLN A 676 26.01 -9.23 29.65
CA GLN A 676 25.49 -7.96 29.12
C GLN A 676 23.96 -7.91 29.19
N ILE A 677 23.31 -9.02 28.78
CA ILE A 677 21.87 -9.18 28.92
C ILE A 677 21.44 -9.07 30.38
N ALA A 678 22.11 -9.80 31.28
CA ALA A 678 21.76 -9.80 32.69
C ALA A 678 21.90 -8.42 33.34
N ASP A 679 22.95 -7.67 33.01
CA ASP A 679 23.15 -6.31 33.51
C ASP A 679 21.97 -5.40 33.09
N VAL A 680 21.54 -5.48 31.82
CA VAL A 680 20.38 -4.72 31.31
C VAL A 680 19.09 -5.11 32.03
N LEU A 681 18.83 -6.41 32.20
CA LEU A 681 17.61 -6.89 32.87
C LEU A 681 17.58 -6.51 34.35
N ILE A 682 18.71 -6.68 35.07
CA ILE A 682 18.83 -6.28 36.48
C ILE A 682 18.60 -4.78 36.65
N GLU A 683 19.17 -3.95 35.78
CA GLU A 683 18.98 -2.51 35.82
C GLU A 683 17.53 -2.11 35.50
N THR A 684 16.97 -2.66 34.41
CA THR A 684 15.65 -2.27 33.89
C THR A 684 14.51 -2.73 34.80
N GLU A 685 14.59 -3.93 35.35
CA GLU A 685 13.54 -4.52 36.21
C GLU A 685 13.83 -4.35 37.71
N HIS A 686 14.96 -3.71 38.06
CA HIS A 686 15.40 -3.51 39.45
C HIS A 686 15.52 -4.81 40.26
N LEU A 687 16.09 -5.85 39.65
CA LEU A 687 16.19 -7.18 40.26
C LEU A 687 17.17 -7.20 41.45
N PRO A 688 16.81 -7.83 42.58
CA PRO A 688 17.64 -7.86 43.79
C PRO A 688 18.75 -8.93 43.74
N ILE A 689 19.53 -8.98 42.66
CA ILE A 689 20.60 -9.97 42.46
C ILE A 689 21.85 -9.33 41.84
N LYS A 690 23.04 -9.81 42.19
CA LYS A 690 24.31 -9.32 41.64
C LYS A 690 24.74 -10.18 40.45
N ALA A 691 25.15 -9.55 39.34
CA ALA A 691 25.79 -10.22 38.22
C ALA A 691 27.30 -9.95 38.21
N LYS A 692 28.11 -11.02 38.25
CA LYS A 692 29.58 -10.94 38.21
C LYS A 692 30.16 -11.76 37.07
N PHE A 693 31.30 -11.32 36.55
CA PHE A 693 32.03 -12.06 35.51
C PHE A 693 33.23 -12.78 36.13
N ILE A 694 33.45 -14.04 35.74
CA ILE A 694 34.67 -14.77 36.10
C ILE A 694 35.39 -15.29 34.85
N TYR A 695 36.70 -15.14 34.85
CA TYR A 695 37.55 -15.54 33.75
C TYR A 695 38.01 -16.97 33.94
N GLY A 696 37.46 -17.86 33.12
CA GLY A 696 37.60 -19.30 33.23
C GLY A 696 37.54 -19.99 31.88
N SER A 697 38.28 -21.08 31.74
CA SER A 697 38.21 -21.88 30.51
C SER A 697 38.61 -23.33 30.77
N ARG A 698 38.29 -24.21 29.81
CA ARG A 698 38.79 -25.59 29.81
C ARG A 698 40.32 -25.64 29.84
N LYS A 699 41.02 -24.68 29.22
CA LYS A 699 42.49 -24.60 29.22
C LYS A 699 43.04 -24.26 30.62
N ALA A 700 42.38 -23.34 31.33
CA ALA A 700 42.82 -22.87 32.64
C ALA A 700 42.48 -23.84 33.78
N TRP A 701 41.30 -24.48 33.72
CA TRP A 701 40.74 -25.20 34.87
C TRP A 701 40.90 -26.72 34.83
N ARG A 702 40.84 -27.36 33.65
CA ARG A 702 40.69 -28.82 33.54
C ARG A 702 41.80 -29.58 34.28
N VAL A 703 43.04 -29.31 33.91
CA VAL A 703 44.22 -29.97 34.51
C VAL A 703 44.41 -29.54 35.96
N ALA A 704 44.26 -28.25 36.25
CA ALA A 704 44.39 -27.73 37.62
C ALA A 704 43.42 -28.40 38.62
N SER A 705 42.27 -28.88 38.14
CA SER A 705 41.25 -29.55 38.96
C SER A 705 41.58 -30.98 39.39
N PHE A 706 42.65 -31.60 38.87
CA PHE A 706 43.05 -32.94 39.30
C PHE A 706 43.71 -32.84 40.67
N VAL A 707 42.98 -33.22 41.72
CA VAL A 707 43.43 -33.11 43.12
C VAL A 707 44.22 -34.35 43.53
N ASP A 708 43.54 -35.49 43.61
CA ASP A 708 44.11 -36.76 44.06
C ASP A 708 44.29 -37.77 42.91
N GLU A 709 43.52 -37.63 41.83
CA GLU A 709 43.56 -38.50 40.65
C GLU A 709 43.27 -37.73 39.36
N VAL A 710 43.74 -38.27 38.22
CA VAL A 710 43.38 -37.77 36.90
C VAL A 710 41.96 -38.23 36.59
N ASP A 711 41.07 -37.28 36.30
CA ASP A 711 39.67 -37.57 35.99
C ASP A 711 39.56 -38.48 34.75
N PRO A 712 38.97 -39.68 34.85
CA PRO A 712 38.78 -40.60 33.73
C PRO A 712 38.04 -39.98 32.54
N ALA A 713 37.18 -38.98 32.78
CA ALA A 713 36.48 -38.24 31.72
C ALA A 713 37.45 -37.55 30.75
N SER A 714 38.70 -37.28 31.17
CA SER A 714 39.76 -36.70 30.34
C SER A 714 40.15 -37.55 29.14
N PHE A 715 39.93 -38.88 29.21
CA PHE A 715 40.24 -39.82 28.13
C PHE A 715 39.01 -40.26 27.34
N THR A 716 37.86 -39.60 27.54
CA THR A 716 36.64 -39.84 26.75
C THR A 716 36.63 -38.99 25.47
N PRO A 717 35.70 -39.22 24.53
CA PRO A 717 35.57 -38.39 23.33
C PRO A 717 35.27 -36.91 23.56
N PHE A 718 35.06 -36.46 24.80
CA PHE A 718 34.79 -35.06 25.16
C PHE A 718 35.83 -34.49 26.15
N GLY A 719 36.89 -35.28 26.40
CA GLY A 719 37.99 -34.99 27.32
C GLY A 719 39.12 -34.14 26.69
N MET A 720 40.37 -34.41 27.07
CA MET A 720 41.54 -33.67 26.59
C MET A 720 41.84 -33.97 25.11
N PHE A 721 41.51 -35.17 24.63
CA PHE A 721 41.77 -35.64 23.27
C PHE A 721 40.47 -35.76 22.45
N THR A 722 39.75 -34.63 22.34
CA THR A 722 38.42 -34.57 21.70
C THR A 722 38.51 -34.50 20.17
N VAL A 723 39.26 -33.54 19.63
CA VAL A 723 39.54 -33.39 18.19
C VAL A 723 41.01 -33.01 18.05
N MET A 724 41.76 -33.79 17.28
CA MET A 724 43.18 -33.58 16.99
C MET A 724 43.33 -33.62 15.47
N ASP A 725 43.65 -32.48 14.85
CA ASP A 725 43.79 -32.44 13.39
C ASP A 725 45.13 -33.09 12.97
N ASP A 726 46.18 -32.91 13.77
CA ASP A 726 47.53 -33.42 13.52
C ASP A 726 48.28 -33.79 14.81
N PHE A 727 49.53 -34.24 14.64
CA PHE A 727 50.40 -34.65 15.74
C PHE A 727 50.70 -33.52 16.74
N ASP A 728 50.84 -32.28 16.27
CA ASP A 728 51.10 -31.12 17.13
C ASP A 728 49.89 -30.80 18.02
N ASP A 729 48.67 -30.95 17.50
CA ASP A 729 47.45 -30.87 18.31
C ASP A 729 47.40 -31.93 19.41
N MET A 730 47.82 -33.17 19.12
CA MET A 730 47.91 -34.24 20.12
C MET A 730 48.94 -33.91 21.21
N VAL A 731 50.14 -33.46 20.82
CA VAL A 731 51.19 -33.03 21.75
C VAL A 731 50.67 -31.91 22.67
N LYS A 732 50.07 -30.85 22.11
CA LYS A 732 49.49 -29.75 22.89
C LYS A 732 48.38 -30.22 23.82
N SER A 733 47.53 -31.15 23.36
CA SER A 733 46.45 -31.73 24.16
C SER A 733 46.99 -32.52 25.34
N SER A 734 48.15 -33.17 25.20
CA SER A 734 48.82 -33.94 26.26
C SER A 734 49.30 -33.09 27.45
N GLN A 735 49.44 -31.77 27.27
CA GLN A 735 49.99 -30.83 28.25
C GLN A 735 51.49 -30.95 28.52
N LEU A 736 52.19 -31.77 27.74
CA LEU A 736 53.64 -31.98 27.84
C LEU A 736 54.37 -31.42 26.61
N PRO A 737 55.63 -30.99 26.77
CA PRO A 737 56.56 -30.85 25.65
C PRO A 737 56.68 -32.15 24.85
N GLU A 738 56.93 -32.05 23.54
CA GLU A 738 56.98 -33.21 22.64
C GLU A 738 58.05 -34.24 23.05
N ASP A 739 59.23 -33.77 23.42
CA ASP A 739 60.36 -34.60 23.84
C ASP A 739 60.08 -35.36 25.14
N GLU A 740 59.43 -34.71 26.11
CA GLU A 740 58.97 -35.33 27.34
C GLU A 740 57.85 -36.35 27.08
N LEU A 741 56.87 -35.99 26.23
CA LEU A 741 55.77 -36.86 25.87
C LEU A 741 56.27 -38.18 25.26
N LEU A 742 57.19 -38.10 24.30
CA LEU A 742 57.73 -39.27 23.59
C LEU A 742 58.68 -40.11 24.45
N GLN A 743 59.24 -39.55 25.53
CA GLN A 743 59.95 -40.35 26.53
C GLN A 743 58.99 -41.19 27.37
N ILE A 744 57.81 -40.67 27.68
CA ILE A 744 56.80 -41.36 28.50
C ILE A 744 55.97 -42.34 27.65
N LEU A 745 55.65 -41.96 26.41
CA LEU A 745 54.80 -42.69 25.47
C LEU A 745 55.46 -42.77 24.08
N PRO A 746 56.56 -43.54 23.91
CA PRO A 746 57.29 -43.63 22.64
C PRO A 746 56.45 -44.19 21.49
N GLU A 747 55.41 -44.97 21.78
CA GLU A 747 54.46 -45.50 20.80
C GLU A 747 53.71 -44.42 20.03
N LEU A 748 53.62 -43.20 20.57
CA LEU A 748 52.92 -42.10 19.90
C LEU A 748 53.65 -41.62 18.64
N GLU A 749 54.98 -41.80 18.54
CA GLU A 749 55.79 -41.37 17.38
C GLU A 749 55.25 -41.93 16.05
N GLY A 750 54.62 -43.11 16.08
CA GLY A 750 54.01 -43.75 14.92
C GLY A 750 52.90 -42.93 14.27
N TYR A 751 52.25 -42.04 15.01
CA TYR A 751 51.15 -41.20 14.51
C TYR A 751 51.61 -39.92 13.79
N ARG A 752 52.92 -39.61 13.77
CA ARG A 752 53.44 -38.35 13.22
C ARG A 752 53.09 -38.12 11.75
N ASN A 753 53.02 -39.20 10.97
CA ASN A 753 52.78 -39.15 9.52
C ASN A 753 51.34 -39.54 9.14
N GLU A 754 50.45 -39.74 10.13
CA GLU A 754 49.05 -40.02 9.85
C GLU A 754 48.36 -38.79 9.23
N PRO A 755 47.54 -38.96 8.18
CA PRO A 755 46.91 -37.84 7.49
C PRO A 755 45.85 -37.13 8.35
N THR A 756 45.25 -37.82 9.34
CA THR A 756 44.34 -37.24 10.36
C THR A 756 44.42 -38.04 11.66
N LEU A 757 44.21 -37.42 12.82
CA LEU A 757 44.11 -38.11 14.12
C LEU A 757 42.68 -38.21 14.64
N THR A 758 41.75 -38.58 13.75
CA THR A 758 40.31 -38.65 14.04
C THR A 758 39.78 -40.09 13.99
N GLY A 759 38.50 -40.29 14.34
CA GLY A 759 37.85 -41.61 14.26
C GLY A 759 38.50 -42.66 15.16
N ASP A 760 38.75 -43.85 14.61
CA ASP A 760 39.34 -44.98 15.33
C ASP A 760 40.77 -44.69 15.83
N ILE A 761 41.53 -43.85 15.11
CA ILE A 761 42.87 -43.42 15.54
C ILE A 761 42.78 -42.65 16.86
N ALA A 762 41.80 -41.75 16.99
CA ALA A 762 41.58 -41.00 18.23
C ALA A 762 41.17 -41.92 19.39
N VAL A 763 40.46 -43.03 19.12
CA VAL A 763 40.14 -44.05 20.13
C VAL A 763 41.42 -44.69 20.64
N GLY A 764 42.29 -45.14 19.73
CA GLY A 764 43.58 -45.74 20.10
C GLY A 764 44.48 -44.79 20.89
N ILE A 765 44.58 -43.52 20.47
CA ILE A 765 45.34 -42.49 21.20
C ILE A 765 44.78 -42.31 22.62
N ARG A 766 43.45 -42.20 22.77
CA ARG A 766 42.81 -42.09 24.09
C ARG A 766 43.09 -43.29 24.98
N GLU A 767 43.07 -44.50 24.43
CA GLU A 767 43.41 -45.72 25.16
C GLU A 767 44.86 -45.72 25.64
N ILE A 768 45.82 -45.36 24.78
CA ILE A 768 47.25 -45.26 25.14
C ILE A 768 47.44 -44.31 26.33
N PHE A 769 46.89 -43.10 26.26
CA PHE A 769 46.97 -42.13 27.34
C PHE A 769 46.26 -42.63 28.63
N SER A 770 45.12 -43.31 28.50
CA SER A 770 44.34 -43.81 29.65
C SER A 770 45.01 -44.93 30.43
N HIS A 771 45.92 -45.71 29.81
CA HIS A 771 46.61 -46.82 30.45
C HIS A 771 48.00 -46.45 30.98
N SER A 772 48.50 -45.25 30.70
CA SER A 772 49.83 -44.82 31.15
C SER A 772 49.80 -44.18 32.53
N GLU A 773 50.19 -44.96 33.55
CA GLU A 773 50.34 -44.46 34.91
C GLU A 773 51.45 -43.40 35.04
N ALA A 774 52.52 -43.53 34.24
CA ALA A 774 53.59 -42.53 34.19
C ALA A 774 53.06 -41.18 33.67
N TYR A 775 52.24 -41.18 32.62
CA TYR A 775 51.60 -39.97 32.12
C TYR A 775 50.62 -39.37 33.15
N LYS A 776 49.78 -40.20 33.78
CA LYS A 776 48.83 -39.73 34.81
C LYS A 776 49.55 -39.09 36.00
N GLN A 777 50.62 -39.72 36.49
CA GLN A 777 51.42 -39.18 37.58
C GLN A 777 52.03 -37.83 37.22
N ARG A 778 52.59 -37.70 36.00
CA ARG A 778 53.13 -36.43 35.53
C ARG A 778 52.05 -35.36 35.38
N LEU A 779 50.86 -35.74 34.91
CA LEU A 779 49.73 -34.82 34.78
C LEU A 779 49.22 -34.33 36.15
N LEU A 780 49.29 -35.15 37.20
CA LEU A 780 49.01 -34.75 38.59
C LEU A 780 50.04 -33.76 39.15
N GLU A 781 51.32 -33.94 38.84
CA GLU A 781 52.36 -32.98 39.20
C GLU A 781 52.10 -31.61 38.56
N ILE A 782 51.80 -31.61 37.25
CA ILE A 782 51.43 -30.39 36.52
C ILE A 782 50.16 -29.77 37.10
N ALA A 783 49.18 -30.58 37.49
CA ALA A 783 47.97 -30.11 38.15
C ALA A 783 48.29 -29.41 39.48
N ALA A 784 49.13 -30.02 40.33
CA ALA A 784 49.55 -29.46 41.61
C ALA A 784 50.35 -28.15 41.44
N GLU A 785 51.16 -28.03 40.39
CA GLU A 785 51.87 -26.79 40.03
C GLU A 785 50.90 -25.67 39.60
N ARG A 786 49.88 -26.00 38.79
CA ARG A 786 48.94 -25.02 38.22
C ARG A 786 47.80 -24.63 39.16
N ARG A 787 47.39 -25.50 40.09
CA ARG A 787 46.22 -25.30 40.95
C ARG A 787 46.28 -24.04 41.84
N PRO A 788 47.39 -23.72 42.54
CA PRO A 788 47.41 -22.63 43.51
C PRO A 788 46.99 -21.28 42.94
N ILE A 789 47.44 -20.92 41.73
CA ILE A 789 47.07 -19.64 41.11
C ILE A 789 45.60 -19.60 40.68
N VAL A 790 45.02 -20.75 40.28
CA VAL A 790 43.60 -20.87 39.95
C VAL A 790 42.76 -20.73 41.21
N THR A 791 43.13 -21.45 42.27
CA THR A 791 42.46 -21.39 43.57
C THR A 791 42.51 -19.99 44.18
N ASP A 792 43.65 -19.31 44.11
CA ASP A 792 43.79 -17.92 44.56
C ASP A 792 42.89 -16.96 43.76
N TYR A 793 42.75 -17.15 42.45
CA TYR A 793 41.82 -16.38 41.63
C TYR A 793 40.36 -16.61 42.04
N LEU A 794 39.95 -17.87 42.27
CA LEU A 794 38.59 -18.18 42.70
C LEU A 794 38.28 -17.59 44.08
N LYS A 795 39.22 -17.65 45.04
CA LYS A 795 39.10 -16.98 46.34
C LYS A 795 39.01 -15.46 46.24
N GLN A 796 39.66 -14.88 45.23
CA GLN A 796 39.63 -13.43 44.99
C GLN A 796 38.27 -12.96 44.46
N GLU A 797 37.65 -13.73 43.56
CA GLU A 797 36.45 -13.29 42.83
C GLU A 797 35.13 -13.83 43.40
N ILE A 798 35.15 -14.99 44.07
CA ILE A 798 33.96 -15.64 44.63
C ILE A 798 33.88 -15.38 46.13
N ASP A 799 32.75 -14.81 46.54
CA ASP A 799 32.37 -14.73 47.94
C ASP A 799 31.71 -16.04 48.38
N PHE A 800 32.42 -16.84 49.17
CA PHE A 800 31.94 -18.14 49.67
C PHE A 800 30.95 -18.03 50.85
N ASP A 801 30.68 -16.82 51.34
CA ASP A 801 29.66 -16.56 52.36
C ASP A 801 28.28 -16.22 51.75
N GLU A 802 28.23 -15.94 50.44
CA GLU A 802 26.99 -15.77 49.69
C GLU A 802 26.55 -17.09 49.03
N LYS A 803 25.23 -17.28 48.85
CA LYS A 803 24.73 -18.31 47.93
C LYS A 803 24.84 -17.77 46.51
N PHE A 804 25.50 -18.53 45.65
CA PHE A 804 25.71 -18.15 44.26
C PHE A 804 25.35 -19.27 43.29
N ALA A 805 25.17 -18.88 42.03
CA ALA A 805 25.01 -19.79 40.90
C ALA A 805 25.81 -19.30 39.69
N PHE A 806 26.00 -20.18 38.71
CA PHE A 806 26.61 -19.85 37.43
C PHE A 806 25.58 -19.89 36.32
N ILE A 807 25.70 -18.99 35.35
CA ILE A 807 24.87 -18.96 34.15
C ILE A 807 25.77 -19.27 32.95
N GLU A 808 25.49 -20.39 32.28
CA GLU A 808 26.18 -20.86 31.07
C GLU A 808 25.12 -21.28 30.04
N PHE A 809 25.36 -21.18 28.74
CA PHE A 809 24.31 -21.49 27.76
C PHE A 809 24.08 -23.00 27.61
N TRP A 810 25.10 -23.73 27.13
CA TRP A 810 24.98 -25.15 26.80
C TRP A 810 26.26 -25.90 27.15
N GLY A 811 26.13 -27.14 27.64
CA GLY A 811 27.27 -27.99 27.93
C GLY A 811 26.89 -29.34 28.50
N ARG A 812 27.83 -30.28 28.50
CA ARG A 812 27.68 -31.62 29.13
C ARG A 812 27.89 -31.62 30.65
N GLY A 813 28.26 -30.48 31.22
CA GLY A 813 28.57 -30.33 32.64
C GLY A 813 30.02 -30.61 33.04
N TYR A 814 30.92 -31.03 32.13
CA TYR A 814 32.29 -31.38 32.53
C TYR A 814 33.12 -30.17 33.03
N THR A 815 32.91 -28.97 32.46
CA THR A 815 33.50 -27.73 32.99
C THR A 815 32.97 -27.41 34.39
N GLN A 816 31.67 -27.63 34.62
CA GLN A 816 31.06 -27.49 35.94
C GLN A 816 31.69 -28.47 36.93
N ASP A 817 31.86 -29.74 36.58
CA ASP A 817 32.47 -30.75 37.47
C ASP A 817 33.93 -30.41 37.80
N THR A 818 34.67 -29.90 36.80
CA THR A 818 36.01 -29.34 36.98
C THR A 818 36.01 -28.18 37.98
N LEU A 819 35.07 -27.25 37.82
CA LEU A 819 34.93 -26.10 38.72
C LEU A 819 34.51 -26.53 40.12
N THR A 820 33.63 -27.51 40.28
CA THR A 820 33.20 -28.05 41.59
C THR A 820 34.41 -28.53 42.41
N ARG A 821 35.35 -29.24 41.78
CA ARG A 821 36.60 -29.67 42.44
C ARG A 821 37.47 -28.49 42.87
N LEU A 822 37.62 -27.50 41.99
CA LEU A 822 38.40 -26.29 42.28
C LEU A 822 37.76 -25.42 43.37
N LEU A 823 36.42 -25.32 43.41
CA LEU A 823 35.69 -24.60 44.46
C LEU A 823 35.86 -25.29 45.81
N LYS A 824 35.82 -26.63 45.85
CA LYS A 824 36.08 -27.41 47.07
C LYS A 824 37.50 -27.17 47.60
N ASP A 825 38.50 -27.24 46.72
CA ASP A 825 39.90 -26.94 47.07
C ASP A 825 40.06 -25.49 47.56
N ALA A 826 39.38 -24.54 46.89
CA ALA A 826 39.43 -23.13 47.25
C ALA A 826 38.77 -22.81 48.59
N ALA A 827 37.59 -23.36 48.87
CA ALA A 827 36.87 -23.11 50.10
C ALA A 827 37.34 -23.97 51.29
N GLY A 828 38.05 -25.08 51.02
CA GLY A 828 38.43 -26.07 52.03
C GLY A 828 37.25 -26.88 52.60
N LYS A 829 36.08 -26.81 51.95
CA LYS A 829 34.83 -27.50 52.30
C LYS A 829 34.04 -27.81 51.03
N ASP A 830 33.07 -28.71 51.10
CA ASP A 830 32.14 -28.91 50.00
C ASP A 830 31.32 -27.63 49.74
N VAL A 831 31.16 -27.27 48.46
CA VAL A 831 30.49 -26.04 48.02
C VAL A 831 29.48 -26.42 46.94
N PRO A 832 28.18 -26.18 47.15
CA PRO A 832 27.17 -26.34 46.11
C PRO A 832 27.54 -25.49 44.89
N ASN A 833 27.52 -26.11 43.71
CA ASN A 833 27.91 -25.50 42.45
C ASN A 833 26.75 -25.53 41.43
N PRO A 834 25.70 -24.70 41.64
CA PRO A 834 24.54 -24.67 40.76
C PRO A 834 24.83 -23.93 39.45
N PHE A 835 24.50 -24.57 38.34
CA PHE A 835 24.57 -24.02 36.99
C PHE A 835 23.18 -23.96 36.37
N TYR A 836 22.90 -22.84 35.72
CA TYR A 836 21.83 -22.69 34.76
C TYR A 836 22.32 -23.09 33.38
N TYR A 837 21.49 -23.85 32.67
CA TYR A 837 21.69 -24.25 31.29
C TYR A 837 20.40 -24.05 30.50
N VAL A 838 20.52 -23.71 29.21
CA VAL A 838 19.41 -23.78 28.27
C VAL A 838 18.83 -25.20 28.27
N ARG A 839 19.72 -26.20 28.23
CA ARG A 839 19.42 -27.61 28.48
C ARG A 839 20.70 -28.33 28.89
N ASN A 840 20.56 -29.37 29.69
CA ASN A 840 21.62 -30.33 29.98
C ASN A 840 20.99 -31.72 30.21
N PHE A 841 21.50 -32.75 29.54
CA PHE A 841 20.94 -34.11 29.61
C PHE A 841 21.54 -34.98 30.73
N THR A 842 22.57 -34.51 31.45
CA THR A 842 23.14 -35.22 32.59
C THR A 842 22.38 -34.89 33.88
N GLU A 843 22.32 -35.85 34.82
CA GLU A 843 21.69 -35.67 36.12
C GLU A 843 22.52 -34.76 37.04
N THR A 844 21.94 -34.23 38.11
CA THR A 844 22.71 -33.56 39.18
C THR A 844 23.54 -34.61 39.92
N THR A 845 24.85 -34.38 40.05
CA THR A 845 25.78 -35.32 40.69
C THR A 845 26.57 -34.64 41.81
N GLY A 846 26.33 -35.04 43.06
CA GLY A 846 26.93 -34.40 44.24
C GLY A 846 26.61 -32.91 44.30
N GLU A 847 27.63 -32.08 44.48
CA GLU A 847 27.50 -30.61 44.50
C GLU A 847 27.31 -29.97 43.10
N SER A 848 27.37 -30.77 42.02
CA SER A 848 27.20 -30.31 40.64
C SER A 848 25.71 -30.20 40.29
N ILE A 849 25.06 -29.11 40.72
CA ILE A 849 23.60 -28.88 40.61
C ILE A 849 23.25 -28.27 39.25
N ARG A 850 22.23 -28.78 38.56
CA ARG A 850 21.88 -28.38 37.18
C ARG A 850 20.42 -27.94 37.06
N HIS A 851 20.21 -26.66 36.76
CA HIS A 851 18.91 -26.05 36.44
C HIS A 851 18.75 -25.96 34.92
N ARG A 852 17.54 -26.21 34.41
CA ARG A 852 17.29 -26.35 32.96
C ARG A 852 16.16 -25.44 32.52
N PHE A 853 16.40 -24.66 31.47
CA PHE A 853 15.40 -23.80 30.87
C PHE A 853 14.39 -24.58 30.04
N THR A 854 14.82 -25.45 29.11
CA THR A 854 13.93 -26.23 28.24
C THR A 854 14.17 -27.74 28.35
N GLN A 855 13.13 -28.52 28.06
CA GLN A 855 13.18 -29.98 27.90
C GLN A 855 13.33 -30.42 26.44
N MET A 856 13.35 -29.48 25.48
CA MET A 856 13.41 -29.75 24.04
C MET A 856 14.55 -30.71 23.69
N PRO A 857 14.31 -31.84 22.99
CA PRO A 857 15.32 -32.85 22.69
C PRO A 857 16.27 -32.47 21.55
N ALA A 858 16.83 -31.24 21.57
CA ALA A 858 17.71 -30.71 20.54
C ALA A 858 19.18 -30.57 20.98
N ASN A 859 20.09 -30.47 20.01
CA ASN A 859 21.50 -30.16 20.23
C ASN A 859 21.75 -28.66 20.00
N PHE A 860 22.08 -27.94 21.05
CA PHE A 860 22.30 -26.49 21.02
C PHE A 860 23.75 -26.07 20.73
N SER A 861 24.63 -27.01 20.36
CA SER A 861 26.04 -26.73 20.07
C SER A 861 26.24 -25.75 18.90
N ASP A 862 25.26 -25.58 18.02
CA ASP A 862 25.36 -24.65 16.90
C ASP A 862 25.55 -23.21 17.38
N PHE A 863 24.81 -22.82 18.42
CA PHE A 863 24.86 -21.48 19.01
C PHE A 863 26.21 -21.16 19.67
N GLU A 864 27.09 -22.15 19.89
CA GLU A 864 28.48 -21.91 20.33
C GLU A 864 29.24 -21.01 19.34
N SER A 865 28.87 -21.03 18.06
CA SER A 865 29.48 -20.16 17.04
C SER A 865 29.17 -18.67 17.26
N ILE A 866 28.10 -18.34 18.00
CA ILE A 866 27.81 -16.97 18.43
C ILE A 866 28.80 -16.56 19.52
N PHE A 867 29.04 -17.40 20.53
CA PHE A 867 30.02 -17.13 21.59
C PHE A 867 31.46 -17.09 21.07
N ALA A 868 31.77 -17.77 19.96
CA ALA A 868 33.06 -17.67 19.28
C ALA A 868 33.36 -16.26 18.70
N THR A 869 32.35 -15.37 18.69
CA THR A 869 32.48 -13.99 18.19
C THR A 869 33.00 -12.99 19.23
N THR A 870 33.25 -13.40 20.48
CA THR A 870 33.78 -12.51 21.53
C THR A 870 35.13 -11.89 21.16
N PRO A 871 35.46 -10.69 21.72
CA PRO A 871 36.65 -9.92 21.32
C PRO A 871 37.98 -10.46 21.89
N TYR A 872 37.98 -11.67 22.46
CA TYR A 872 39.16 -12.33 23.02
C TYR A 872 39.09 -13.85 22.87
N GLU A 873 40.24 -14.51 22.87
CA GLU A 873 40.36 -15.97 22.85
C GLU A 873 40.11 -16.60 24.24
N SER A 874 39.94 -17.92 24.30
CA SER A 874 39.77 -18.63 25.58
C SER A 874 40.94 -18.35 26.55
N ILE A 875 40.61 -18.01 27.79
CA ILE A 875 41.59 -17.66 28.84
C ILE A 875 42.59 -18.81 29.02
N PRO A 876 43.87 -18.63 28.69
CA PRO A 876 44.85 -19.72 28.74
C PRO A 876 45.35 -20.01 30.16
N GLY A 877 45.23 -19.03 31.07
CA GLY A 877 45.69 -19.13 32.44
C GLY A 877 45.70 -17.76 33.13
N TYR A 878 46.46 -17.66 34.22
CA TYR A 878 46.52 -16.48 35.09
C TYR A 878 47.97 -16.05 35.34
N LYS A 879 48.15 -14.79 35.75
CA LYS A 879 49.42 -14.23 36.20
C LYS A 879 49.22 -13.42 37.48
N ARG A 880 50.27 -13.32 38.31
CA ARG A 880 50.26 -12.40 39.46
C ARG A 880 50.76 -11.04 39.03
N VAL A 881 49.97 -10.01 39.28
CA VAL A 881 50.32 -8.60 39.02
C VAL A 881 49.97 -7.82 40.28
N ASP A 882 50.96 -7.14 40.87
CA ASP A 882 50.81 -6.30 42.06
C ASP A 882 50.04 -6.95 43.23
N GLY A 883 50.29 -8.25 43.46
CA GLY A 883 49.66 -9.03 44.54
C GLY A 883 48.24 -9.53 44.23
N ARG A 884 47.66 -9.20 43.07
CA ARG A 884 46.40 -9.76 42.56
C ARG A 884 46.64 -10.85 41.53
N VAL A 885 45.68 -11.75 41.40
CA VAL A 885 45.66 -12.73 40.31
C VAL A 885 44.81 -12.18 39.17
N GLU A 886 45.41 -12.02 38.00
CA GLU A 886 44.76 -11.52 36.78
C GLU A 886 44.72 -12.60 35.69
N PRO A 887 43.62 -12.70 34.92
CA PRO A 887 43.57 -13.57 33.75
C PRO A 887 44.48 -13.05 32.63
N ILE A 888 45.00 -13.98 31.83
CA ILE A 888 45.78 -13.65 30.63
C ILE A 888 44.80 -13.42 29.47
N PHE A 889 44.83 -12.23 28.87
CA PHE A 889 43.98 -11.88 27.73
C PHE A 889 44.74 -11.96 26.40
N ILE A 890 44.13 -12.60 25.42
CA ILE A 890 44.57 -12.61 24.03
C ILE A 890 43.46 -11.98 23.18
N PRO A 891 43.63 -10.74 22.69
CA PRO A 891 42.61 -10.08 21.87
C PRO A 891 42.33 -10.83 20.56
N LYS A 892 41.07 -10.82 20.12
CA LYS A 892 40.62 -11.42 18.86
C LYS A 892 39.69 -10.45 18.14
N GLU A 893 40.03 -10.03 16.93
CA GLU A 893 39.15 -9.19 16.12
C GLU A 893 37.94 -10.00 15.61
N ASN A 894 36.75 -9.41 15.73
CA ASN A 894 35.53 -9.98 15.19
C ASN A 894 34.55 -8.89 14.73
N ASN A 895 34.17 -8.90 13.45
CA ASN A 895 33.32 -7.88 12.86
C ASN A 895 31.83 -7.98 13.27
N SER A 896 31.40 -9.10 13.85
CA SER A 896 30.02 -9.31 14.31
C SER A 896 29.83 -8.94 15.78
N HIS A 897 30.91 -8.84 16.56
CA HIS A 897 30.88 -8.62 18.00
C HIS A 897 30.08 -7.38 18.42
N GLN A 898 30.36 -6.23 17.78
CA GLN A 898 29.71 -4.97 18.11
C GLN A 898 28.21 -5.03 17.80
N ALA A 899 27.86 -5.51 16.61
CA ALA A 899 26.47 -5.65 16.19
C ALA A 899 25.68 -6.60 17.12
N ILE A 900 26.30 -7.68 17.59
CA ILE A 900 25.68 -8.58 18.57
C ILE A 900 25.44 -7.85 19.89
N SER A 901 26.48 -7.25 20.47
CA SER A 901 26.39 -6.56 21.78
C SER A 901 25.31 -5.48 21.78
N ASP A 902 25.35 -4.57 20.80
CA ASP A 902 24.41 -3.44 20.74
C ASP A 902 22.96 -3.90 20.60
N ASN A 903 22.71 -4.97 19.84
CA ASN A 903 21.35 -5.43 19.55
C ASN A 903 20.78 -6.40 20.59
N ILE A 904 21.61 -7.21 21.28
CA ILE A 904 21.10 -8.02 22.40
C ILE A 904 20.78 -7.16 23.62
N GLU A 905 21.56 -6.11 23.89
CA GLU A 905 21.28 -5.16 24.97
C GLU A 905 20.00 -4.37 24.66
N ARG A 906 19.85 -3.94 23.40
CA ARG A 906 18.62 -3.28 22.96
C ARG A 906 17.41 -4.22 23.04
N PHE A 907 17.54 -5.46 22.58
CA PHE A 907 16.45 -6.44 22.68
C PHE A 907 16.10 -6.76 24.13
N ALA A 908 17.09 -6.93 25.02
CA ALA A 908 16.85 -7.16 26.45
C ALA A 908 16.02 -6.04 27.08
N LYS A 909 16.35 -4.78 26.76
CA LYS A 909 15.58 -3.62 27.21
C LYS A 909 14.17 -3.59 26.63
N ASP A 910 14.03 -3.80 25.32
CA ASP A 910 12.72 -3.77 24.66
C ASP A 910 11.82 -4.93 25.12
N TYR A 911 12.40 -6.11 25.38
CA TYR A 911 11.74 -7.30 25.90
C TYR A 911 11.26 -7.11 27.35
N ALA A 912 12.10 -6.60 28.25
CA ALA A 912 11.70 -6.27 29.62
C ALA A 912 10.53 -5.27 29.66
N ASN A 913 10.53 -4.29 28.74
CA ASN A 913 9.45 -3.30 28.63
C ASN A 913 8.15 -3.84 28.01
N LEU A 914 8.10 -5.10 27.55
CA LEU A 914 6.83 -5.71 27.16
C LEU A 914 5.89 -5.82 28.37
N ASN A 915 6.40 -6.03 29.59
CA ASN A 915 5.59 -6.20 30.80
C ASN A 915 4.52 -7.30 30.63
N VAL A 916 4.97 -8.53 30.37
CA VAL A 916 4.08 -9.69 30.19
C VAL A 916 3.53 -10.19 31.53
N ASP A 917 2.30 -10.71 31.52
CA ASP A 917 1.60 -11.15 32.73
C ASP A 917 2.20 -12.44 33.34
N ASP A 918 2.57 -13.41 32.50
CA ASP A 918 3.26 -14.66 32.90
C ASP A 918 4.65 -14.77 32.24
N PRO A 919 5.69 -14.22 32.88
CA PRO A 919 7.03 -14.18 32.31
C PRO A 919 7.71 -15.56 32.23
N ASP A 920 7.45 -16.52 33.14
CA ASP A 920 8.07 -17.86 33.02
C ASP A 920 7.52 -18.61 31.81
N PHE A 921 6.21 -18.55 31.60
CA PHE A 921 5.61 -19.16 30.41
C PHE A 921 6.11 -18.46 29.14
N PHE A 922 6.04 -17.14 29.10
CA PHE A 922 6.41 -16.38 27.90
C PHE A 922 7.90 -16.51 27.56
N ASP A 923 8.79 -16.55 28.56
CA ASP A 923 10.22 -16.77 28.33
C ASP A 923 10.44 -18.10 27.59
N ARG A 924 9.85 -19.19 28.11
CA ARG A 924 9.93 -20.53 27.50
C ARG A 924 9.40 -20.53 26.09
N PHE A 925 8.21 -19.94 25.88
CA PHE A 925 7.59 -19.85 24.58
C PHE A 925 8.51 -19.16 23.55
N VAL A 926 9.08 -18.01 23.90
CA VAL A 926 9.93 -17.23 22.98
C VAL A 926 11.22 -18.00 22.67
N GLY A 927 11.90 -18.51 23.70
CA GLY A 927 13.14 -19.27 23.52
C GLY A 927 12.91 -20.54 22.69
N GLU A 928 11.91 -21.36 23.05
CA GLU A 928 11.61 -22.60 22.34
C GLU A 928 11.14 -22.35 20.90
N SER A 929 10.35 -21.29 20.67
CA SER A 929 9.95 -20.91 19.31
C SER A 929 11.15 -20.52 18.44
N GLU A 930 12.09 -19.73 18.96
CA GLU A 930 13.30 -19.38 18.23
C GLU A 930 14.16 -20.62 17.92
N PHE A 931 14.32 -21.52 18.90
CA PHE A 931 15.04 -22.77 18.70
C PHE A 931 14.39 -23.64 17.63
N GLU A 932 13.08 -23.85 17.71
CA GLU A 932 12.33 -24.60 16.71
C GLU A 932 12.43 -23.97 15.32
N TYR A 933 12.31 -22.64 15.24
CA TYR A 933 12.43 -21.91 13.99
C TYR A 933 13.80 -22.14 13.34
N TYR A 934 14.88 -21.93 14.11
CA TYR A 934 16.24 -22.14 13.64
C TYR A 934 16.46 -23.55 13.07
N PHE A 935 16.03 -24.60 13.78
CA PHE A 935 16.22 -25.98 13.34
C PHE A 935 15.33 -26.37 12.14
N ARG A 936 14.11 -25.82 12.04
CA ARG A 936 13.16 -26.15 10.96
C ARG A 936 13.37 -25.34 9.69
N HIS A 937 14.00 -24.16 9.79
CA HIS A 937 14.16 -23.23 8.68
C HIS A 937 15.63 -22.90 8.36
N PRO A 938 16.51 -23.90 8.11
CA PRO A 938 17.93 -23.65 7.82
C PRO A 938 18.18 -22.91 6.50
N PHE A 939 17.15 -22.73 5.67
CA PHE A 939 17.18 -21.95 4.43
C PHE A 939 16.65 -20.53 4.59
N ASP A 940 16.24 -20.13 5.81
CA ASP A 940 15.90 -18.74 6.08
C ASP A 940 17.09 -17.86 5.63
N PRO A 941 16.85 -16.79 4.86
CA PRO A 941 17.97 -16.02 4.33
C PRO A 941 18.80 -15.29 5.39
N TYR A 942 18.31 -15.00 6.60
CA TYR A 942 19.15 -14.43 7.66
C TYR A 942 20.01 -15.50 8.32
N ILE A 943 19.45 -16.67 8.63
CA ILE A 943 20.22 -17.82 9.14
C ILE A 943 21.29 -18.23 8.13
N SER A 944 20.90 -18.41 6.88
CA SER A 944 21.82 -18.87 5.85
C SER A 944 22.81 -17.79 5.43
N SER A 945 22.53 -16.48 5.49
CA SER A 945 23.51 -15.46 5.06
C SER A 945 24.33 -14.81 6.18
N VAL A 946 23.81 -14.75 7.41
CA VAL A 946 24.47 -14.12 8.57
C VAL A 946 25.09 -15.18 9.47
N PHE A 947 24.27 -16.05 10.07
CA PHE A 947 24.75 -17.07 11.03
C PHE A 947 25.75 -18.04 10.40
N ALA A 948 25.51 -18.47 9.17
CA ALA A 948 26.40 -19.35 8.42
C ALA A 948 27.85 -18.82 8.32
N GLN A 949 28.05 -17.50 8.42
CA GLN A 949 29.35 -16.84 8.31
C GLN A 949 30.08 -16.71 9.65
N TYR A 950 29.42 -16.98 10.78
CA TYR A 950 30.08 -17.01 12.09
C TYR A 950 31.18 -18.06 12.10
N LYS A 951 32.34 -17.67 12.61
CA LYS A 951 33.54 -18.51 12.55
C LYS A 951 33.88 -19.07 13.91
N ASP A 952 34.16 -20.35 13.93
CA ASP A 952 34.41 -21.14 15.15
C ASP A 952 35.55 -22.14 14.93
N ASN A 953 36.16 -22.62 16.02
CA ASN A 953 37.15 -23.69 16.04
C ASN A 953 36.66 -24.85 16.91
N LEU A 954 36.44 -26.02 16.30
CA LEU A 954 35.93 -27.21 17.00
C LEU A 954 36.98 -27.85 17.93
N ALA A 955 38.26 -27.83 17.55
CA ALA A 955 39.36 -28.35 18.36
C ALA A 955 39.95 -27.27 19.27
N MET A 956 40.50 -27.68 20.42
CA MET A 956 41.15 -26.79 21.40
C MET A 956 42.28 -25.93 20.79
N TYR A 957 42.86 -26.37 19.67
CA TYR A 957 43.93 -25.73 18.91
C TYR A 957 43.70 -25.65 17.38
N GLY A 958 42.50 -26.00 16.90
CA GLY A 958 42.22 -26.13 15.45
C GLY A 958 41.98 -24.81 14.70
N LYS A 959 41.95 -24.88 13.36
CA LYS A 959 41.76 -23.72 12.48
C LYS A 959 40.32 -23.19 12.53
N THR A 960 40.19 -21.87 12.59
CA THR A 960 38.90 -21.17 12.54
C THR A 960 38.26 -21.26 11.14
N ARG A 961 37.00 -21.70 11.06
CA ARG A 961 36.22 -21.80 9.82
C ARG A 961 34.81 -21.27 10.02
N ALA A 962 34.17 -20.80 8.94
CA ALA A 962 32.75 -20.42 8.98
C ALA A 962 31.87 -21.65 9.30
N PHE A 963 30.75 -21.43 9.98
CA PHE A 963 29.80 -22.48 10.36
C PHE A 963 29.32 -23.27 9.14
N ALA A 964 28.86 -22.55 8.11
CA ALA A 964 28.42 -23.13 6.84
C ALA A 964 28.96 -22.29 5.67
N PRO A 965 30.21 -22.55 5.20
CA PRO A 965 30.82 -21.78 4.13
C PRO A 965 30.09 -21.97 2.80
N VAL A 966 30.18 -20.99 1.90
CA VAL A 966 29.72 -21.15 0.52
C VAL A 966 30.56 -22.22 -0.17
N LEU A 967 29.92 -23.20 -0.80
CA LEU A 967 30.58 -24.31 -1.49
C LEU A 967 30.63 -24.04 -2.99
N THR A 968 31.80 -24.21 -3.59
CA THR A 968 31.92 -24.18 -5.04
C THR A 968 31.44 -25.51 -5.65
N ARG A 969 31.17 -25.52 -6.96
CA ARG A 969 30.90 -26.78 -7.67
C ARG A 969 32.03 -27.79 -7.50
N ALA A 970 33.28 -27.31 -7.48
CA ALA A 970 34.45 -28.18 -7.31
C ALA A 970 34.48 -28.82 -5.91
N ASP A 971 34.18 -28.05 -4.86
CA ASP A 971 34.17 -28.56 -3.48
C ASP A 971 33.18 -29.72 -3.29
N VAL A 972 32.04 -29.67 -3.98
CA VAL A 972 31.02 -30.71 -3.93
C VAL A 972 31.37 -31.88 -4.85
N ALA A 973 31.80 -31.59 -6.09
CA ALA A 973 32.09 -32.61 -7.09
C ALA A 973 33.36 -33.43 -6.78
N SER A 974 34.27 -32.92 -5.96
CA SER A 974 35.45 -33.66 -5.50
C SER A 974 35.12 -34.73 -4.47
N CYS A 975 33.99 -34.62 -3.76
CA CYS A 975 33.63 -35.56 -2.72
C CYS A 975 33.05 -36.85 -3.30
N HIS A 976 33.46 -37.98 -2.74
CA HIS A 976 33.00 -39.31 -3.12
C HIS A 976 31.73 -39.73 -2.37
N SER A 977 31.50 -39.15 -1.19
CA SER A 977 30.34 -39.38 -0.33
C SER A 977 29.76 -38.10 0.30
N ILE A 978 28.52 -38.16 0.81
CA ILE A 978 27.93 -37.04 1.58
C ILE A 978 28.68 -36.86 2.91
N ASP A 979 29.17 -37.93 3.52
CA ASP A 979 29.96 -37.84 4.76
C ASP A 979 31.28 -37.11 4.55
N GLU A 980 31.93 -37.29 3.39
CA GLU A 980 33.10 -36.50 3.03
C GLU A 980 32.75 -35.02 2.89
N LEU A 981 31.59 -34.69 2.31
CA LEU A 981 31.11 -33.31 2.20
C LEU A 981 30.81 -32.68 3.59
N ARG A 982 30.32 -33.46 4.56
CA ARG A 982 30.10 -33.00 5.95
C ARG A 982 31.38 -32.55 6.65
N THR A 983 32.56 -32.98 6.19
CA THR A 983 33.84 -32.49 6.73
C THR A 983 34.15 -31.04 6.32
N LYS A 984 33.49 -30.54 5.26
CA LYS A 984 33.71 -29.19 4.70
C LYS A 984 32.73 -28.13 5.23
N THR A 985 31.64 -28.53 5.89
CA THR A 985 30.60 -27.63 6.40
C THR A 985 29.85 -28.24 7.58
N LYS A 986 29.49 -27.45 8.60
CA LYS A 986 28.63 -27.94 9.70
C LYS A 986 27.18 -28.14 9.23
N ASN A 987 26.74 -27.45 8.17
CA ASN A 987 25.40 -27.59 7.60
C ASN A 987 25.41 -27.48 6.07
N ILE A 988 25.26 -28.62 5.39
CA ILE A 988 25.23 -28.72 3.92
C ILE A 988 24.10 -27.85 3.33
N GLY A 989 22.94 -27.85 3.97
CA GLY A 989 21.78 -27.09 3.53
C GLY A 989 22.06 -25.58 3.48
N MET A 990 22.51 -25.02 4.60
CA MET A 990 22.87 -23.59 4.71
C MET A 990 23.97 -23.19 3.72
N SER A 991 25.00 -24.04 3.57
CA SER A 991 26.09 -23.84 2.61
C SER A 991 25.59 -23.79 1.16
N LEU A 992 24.82 -24.80 0.75
CA LEU A 992 24.35 -24.94 -0.64
C LEU A 992 23.27 -23.95 -1.01
N CYS A 993 22.50 -23.46 -0.04
CA CYS A 993 21.50 -22.43 -0.25
C CYS A 993 22.14 -21.13 -0.79
N GLN A 994 23.30 -20.76 -0.24
CA GLN A 994 24.09 -19.60 -0.69
C GLN A 994 24.98 -19.88 -1.90
N SER A 995 25.16 -21.16 -2.25
CA SER A 995 26.09 -21.58 -3.31
C SER A 995 25.54 -21.35 -4.71
N SER A 996 26.39 -21.48 -5.73
CA SER A 996 25.95 -21.37 -7.12
C SER A 996 25.03 -22.52 -7.53
N GLN A 997 24.23 -22.34 -8.58
CA GLN A 997 23.38 -23.41 -9.12
C GLN A 997 24.19 -24.66 -9.46
N GLY A 998 25.40 -24.50 -10.00
CA GLY A 998 26.28 -25.63 -10.31
C GLY A 998 26.72 -26.44 -9.08
N ALA A 999 26.87 -25.83 -7.91
CA ALA A 999 27.18 -26.54 -6.67
C ALA A 999 25.99 -27.35 -6.15
N ARG A 1000 24.78 -26.76 -6.21
CA ARG A 1000 23.53 -27.47 -5.87
C ARG A 1000 23.28 -28.65 -6.81
N ASP A 1001 23.53 -28.47 -8.11
CA ASP A 1001 23.38 -29.55 -9.09
C ASP A 1001 24.40 -30.67 -8.85
N ALA A 1002 25.65 -30.35 -8.49
CA ALA A 1002 26.65 -31.35 -8.11
C ALA A 1002 26.22 -32.14 -6.85
N PHE A 1003 25.61 -31.48 -5.86
CA PHE A 1003 25.09 -32.16 -4.68
C PHE A 1003 23.94 -33.10 -5.02
N LYS A 1004 23.03 -32.70 -5.90
CA LYS A 1004 21.96 -33.59 -6.41
C LYS A 1004 22.53 -34.85 -7.05
N GLN A 1005 23.62 -34.72 -7.83
CA GLN A 1005 24.31 -35.89 -8.40
C GLN A 1005 24.95 -36.78 -7.33
N LEU A 1006 25.54 -36.19 -6.29
CA LEU A 1006 26.09 -36.94 -5.16
C LEU A 1006 25.01 -37.73 -4.41
N GLN A 1007 23.85 -37.12 -4.16
CA GLN A 1007 22.69 -37.79 -3.54
C GLN A 1007 22.18 -38.96 -4.38
N LEU A 1008 22.05 -38.76 -5.70
CA LEU A 1008 21.65 -39.82 -6.63
C LEU A 1008 22.66 -40.98 -6.66
N LYS A 1009 23.96 -40.68 -6.58
CA LYS A 1009 25.03 -41.69 -6.56
C LYS A 1009 25.01 -42.55 -5.29
N GLU A 1010 24.68 -41.96 -4.14
CA GLU A 1010 24.56 -42.68 -2.86
C GLU A 1010 23.19 -43.35 -2.64
N GLY A 1011 22.22 -43.12 -3.52
CA GLY A 1011 20.88 -43.68 -3.38
C GLY A 1011 20.05 -43.06 -2.26
N VAL A 1012 20.36 -41.82 -1.85
CA VAL A 1012 19.58 -41.07 -0.85
C VAL A 1012 18.55 -40.15 -1.52
N PRO A 1013 17.43 -39.81 -0.84
CA PRO A 1013 16.43 -38.91 -1.40
C PRO A 1013 17.03 -37.56 -1.81
N VAL A 1014 16.74 -37.12 -3.04
CA VAL A 1014 17.21 -35.83 -3.56
C VAL A 1014 16.49 -34.70 -2.82
N THR A 1015 17.26 -33.80 -2.23
CA THR A 1015 16.74 -32.63 -1.53
C THR A 1015 16.82 -31.42 -2.45
N ASN A 1016 15.69 -30.74 -2.67
CA ASN A 1016 15.70 -29.52 -3.46
C ASN A 1016 16.04 -28.32 -2.57
N ILE A 1017 17.32 -27.95 -2.54
CA ILE A 1017 17.79 -26.80 -1.77
C ILE A 1017 17.51 -25.52 -2.56
N PRO A 1018 16.71 -24.57 -2.02
CA PRO A 1018 16.43 -23.31 -2.69
C PRO A 1018 17.68 -22.43 -2.75
N GLN A 1019 17.70 -21.47 -3.69
CA GLN A 1019 18.70 -20.40 -3.64
C GLN A 1019 18.23 -19.33 -2.64
N VAL A 1020 19.14 -18.85 -1.79
CA VAL A 1020 18.88 -17.71 -0.90
C VAL A 1020 18.30 -16.55 -1.70
N THR A 1021 17.14 -16.06 -1.28
CA THR A 1021 16.54 -14.82 -1.78
C THR A 1021 16.87 -13.67 -0.83
N ASN A 1022 17.04 -12.45 -1.34
CA ASN A 1022 17.20 -11.29 -0.47
C ASN A 1022 15.87 -11.02 0.25
N ILE A 1023 15.85 -11.06 1.60
CA ILE A 1023 14.63 -10.85 2.41
C ILE A 1023 14.18 -9.39 2.37
N PHE A 1024 15.14 -8.48 2.33
CA PHE A 1024 14.89 -7.05 2.28
C PHE A 1024 15.46 -6.49 0.99
N PRO A 1025 14.71 -5.66 0.24
CA PRO A 1025 15.13 -5.26 -1.09
C PRO A 1025 16.33 -4.32 -1.07
N ILE A 1026 17.50 -4.86 -1.40
CA ILE A 1026 18.65 -4.05 -1.79
C ILE A 1026 18.58 -3.91 -3.30
N ASN A 1027 17.97 -2.82 -3.77
CA ASN A 1027 17.94 -2.53 -5.20
C ASN A 1027 19.20 -1.77 -5.60
N ASN A 1028 19.80 -2.16 -6.72
CA ASN A 1028 20.95 -1.44 -7.23
C ASN A 1028 20.52 -0.06 -7.75
N LEU A 1029 20.88 1.00 -7.00
CA LEU A 1029 20.48 2.37 -7.31
C LEU A 1029 21.19 2.98 -8.54
N ASN A 1030 22.19 2.31 -9.11
CA ASN A 1030 22.95 2.85 -10.25
C ASN A 1030 22.06 3.17 -11.46
N HIS A 1031 20.96 2.43 -11.65
CA HIS A 1031 20.01 2.64 -12.75
C HIS A 1031 19.00 3.78 -12.51
N TYR A 1032 19.00 4.41 -11.33
CA TYR A 1032 18.03 5.45 -10.96
C TYR A 1032 18.70 6.80 -10.81
N ILE A 1033 17.94 7.88 -11.00
CA ILE A 1033 18.44 9.26 -10.84
C ILE A 1033 18.91 9.49 -9.41
N LYS A 1034 19.63 10.59 -9.14
CA LYS A 1034 20.07 10.90 -7.78
C LYS A 1034 18.85 11.22 -6.90
N LEU A 1035 18.57 10.37 -5.91
CA LEU A 1035 17.32 10.39 -5.12
C LEU A 1035 17.39 11.19 -3.82
N ASN A 1036 18.59 11.57 -3.37
CA ASN A 1036 18.80 12.34 -2.13
C ASN A 1036 18.70 13.86 -2.35
N GLN A 1037 17.81 14.29 -3.24
CA GLN A 1037 17.59 15.71 -3.54
C GLN A 1037 16.56 16.31 -2.57
N PRO A 1038 16.74 17.57 -2.14
CA PRO A 1038 15.68 18.29 -1.44
C PRO A 1038 14.44 18.39 -2.33
N THR A 1039 13.28 18.03 -1.79
CA THR A 1039 11.99 18.16 -2.48
C THR A 1039 11.33 19.50 -2.16
N PRO A 1040 10.64 20.13 -3.13
CA PRO A 1040 10.40 19.65 -4.48
C PRO A 1040 11.58 19.87 -5.44
N PHE A 1041 11.74 18.99 -6.43
CA PHE A 1041 12.69 19.16 -7.55
C PHE A 1041 12.02 18.82 -8.89
N LYS A 1042 12.66 19.09 -10.03
CA LYS A 1042 12.07 18.84 -11.36
C LYS A 1042 12.78 17.72 -12.11
N VAL A 1043 11.99 16.92 -12.85
CA VAL A 1043 12.49 15.90 -13.77
C VAL A 1043 11.87 16.06 -15.16
N GLU A 1044 12.64 15.72 -16.19
CA GLU A 1044 12.17 15.63 -17.58
C GLU A 1044 11.97 14.17 -17.97
N LEU A 1045 10.88 13.88 -18.68
CA LEU A 1045 10.58 12.55 -19.21
C LEU A 1045 11.39 12.25 -20.46
N LEU A 1046 12.15 11.17 -20.46
CA LEU A 1046 12.94 10.71 -21.62
C LEU A 1046 12.17 9.76 -22.53
N LYS A 1047 11.09 9.14 -22.02
CA LYS A 1047 10.16 8.29 -22.75
C LYS A 1047 8.73 8.54 -22.24
N ASN A 1048 7.74 8.17 -23.04
CA ASN A 1048 6.35 8.15 -22.60
C ASN A 1048 6.19 7.17 -21.43
N GLN A 1049 5.42 7.54 -20.42
CA GLN A 1049 5.14 6.69 -19.27
C GLN A 1049 3.78 6.99 -18.67
N TYR A 1050 3.17 5.99 -18.03
CA TYR A 1050 1.96 6.20 -17.23
C TYR A 1050 2.35 6.69 -15.83
N ALA A 1051 1.45 7.44 -15.21
CA ALA A 1051 1.48 7.65 -13.77
C ALA A 1051 0.79 6.46 -13.08
N TYR A 1052 1.20 6.17 -11.85
CA TYR A 1052 0.61 5.12 -11.06
C TYR A 1052 0.04 5.67 -9.76
N ALA A 1053 -1.02 5.02 -9.31
CA ALA A 1053 -1.74 5.28 -8.08
C ALA A 1053 -0.91 4.96 -6.81
N GLY A 1054 0.15 4.17 -6.93
CA GLY A 1054 1.00 3.82 -5.81
C GLY A 1054 2.39 3.38 -6.25
N VAL A 1055 3.26 3.11 -5.27
CA VAL A 1055 4.63 2.67 -5.52
C VAL A 1055 4.72 1.27 -6.14
N LYS A 1056 3.69 0.45 -5.93
CA LYS A 1056 3.51 -0.86 -6.56
C LYS A 1056 2.74 -0.69 -7.87
N TRP A 1057 3.39 -0.97 -8.98
CA TRP A 1057 2.79 -0.85 -10.31
C TRP A 1057 2.03 -2.13 -10.65
N VAL A 1058 0.71 -2.01 -10.68
CA VAL A 1058 -0.24 -3.02 -11.14
C VAL A 1058 -1.18 -2.35 -12.14
N ASP A 1059 -1.78 -3.10 -13.06
CA ASP A 1059 -2.61 -2.54 -14.14
C ASP A 1059 -3.80 -1.72 -13.61
N THR A 1060 -4.38 -2.14 -12.48
CA THR A 1060 -5.46 -1.42 -11.80
C THR A 1060 -5.04 -0.08 -11.19
N ALA A 1061 -3.74 0.11 -10.96
CA ALA A 1061 -3.16 1.34 -10.43
C ALA A 1061 -2.59 2.24 -11.55
N GLN A 1062 -2.73 1.88 -12.82
CA GLN A 1062 -2.20 2.67 -13.92
C GLN A 1062 -3.14 3.83 -14.28
N SER A 1063 -2.59 5.01 -14.57
CA SER A 1063 -3.36 6.14 -15.09
C SER A 1063 -3.95 5.79 -16.47
N LYS A 1064 -5.16 6.27 -16.75
CA LYS A 1064 -5.77 6.15 -18.09
C LYS A 1064 -5.14 7.06 -19.15
N PHE A 1065 -4.29 8.00 -18.72
CA PHE A 1065 -3.57 8.94 -19.58
C PHE A 1065 -2.07 8.62 -19.59
N ILE A 1066 -1.41 8.94 -20.70
CA ILE A 1066 0.05 8.79 -20.89
C ILE A 1066 0.71 10.14 -20.66
N LEU A 1067 1.78 10.17 -19.86
CA LEU A 1067 2.67 11.32 -19.77
C LEU A 1067 3.69 11.28 -20.90
N GLU A 1068 3.75 12.34 -21.69
CA GLU A 1068 4.57 12.37 -22.91
C GLU A 1068 6.05 12.64 -22.64
N LYS A 1069 6.91 12.05 -23.48
CA LYS A 1069 8.34 12.35 -23.54
C LYS A 1069 8.56 13.86 -23.73
N GLY A 1070 9.48 14.43 -22.95
CA GLY A 1070 9.83 15.85 -22.93
C GLY A 1070 9.08 16.63 -21.85
N SER A 1071 8.02 16.06 -21.24
CA SER A 1071 7.30 16.71 -20.14
C SER A 1071 8.22 16.96 -18.95
N ILE A 1072 8.12 18.16 -18.36
CA ILE A 1072 8.80 18.50 -17.10
C ILE A 1072 7.80 18.39 -15.96
N LEU A 1073 8.10 17.52 -15.00
CA LEU A 1073 7.25 17.25 -13.84
C LEU A 1073 7.96 17.68 -12.56
N THR A 1074 7.18 18.29 -11.65
CA THR A 1074 7.62 18.55 -10.28
C THR A 1074 7.49 17.27 -9.46
N VAL A 1075 8.60 16.86 -8.86
CA VAL A 1075 8.71 15.75 -7.93
C VAL A 1075 8.58 16.30 -6.51
N GLU A 1076 7.54 15.85 -5.81
CA GLU A 1076 7.17 16.24 -4.45
C GLU A 1076 7.74 15.27 -3.40
N GLY A 1077 8.26 14.12 -3.82
CA GLY A 1077 8.73 13.04 -2.95
C GLY A 1077 9.41 11.92 -3.73
N VAL A 1078 10.22 11.13 -3.03
CA VAL A 1078 10.68 9.82 -3.51
C VAL A 1078 10.17 8.78 -2.53
N ASP A 1079 9.38 7.85 -3.03
CA ASP A 1079 8.86 6.74 -2.24
C ASP A 1079 9.34 5.42 -2.84
N TRP A 1080 9.34 4.37 -2.01
CA TRP A 1080 9.93 3.08 -2.35
C TRP A 1080 8.87 2.01 -2.22
N ASN A 1081 8.85 1.04 -3.13
CA ASN A 1081 8.04 -0.15 -2.91
C ASN A 1081 8.76 -1.15 -1.98
N VAL A 1082 8.03 -2.17 -1.51
CA VAL A 1082 8.56 -3.32 -0.75
C VAL A 1082 9.69 -4.09 -1.48
N GLY A 1083 9.88 -3.83 -2.77
CA GLY A 1083 10.99 -4.34 -3.59
C GLY A 1083 12.17 -3.37 -3.72
N GLY A 1084 12.19 -2.26 -2.97
CA GLY A 1084 13.26 -1.27 -2.93
C GLY A 1084 13.42 -0.50 -4.24
N VAL A 1085 12.37 -0.46 -5.05
CA VAL A 1085 12.35 0.27 -6.31
C VAL A 1085 11.85 1.69 -6.07
N PRO A 1086 12.66 2.72 -6.39
CA PRO A 1086 12.27 4.10 -6.17
C PRO A 1086 11.25 4.57 -7.21
N ARG A 1087 10.30 5.36 -6.73
CA ARG A 1087 9.25 6.01 -7.50
C ARG A 1087 9.25 7.50 -7.17
N LEU A 1088 9.14 8.32 -8.21
CA LEU A 1088 9.03 9.76 -8.04
C LEU A 1088 7.57 10.10 -7.86
N ARG A 1089 7.25 10.75 -6.76
CA ARG A 1089 5.91 11.24 -6.46
C ARG A 1089 5.71 12.59 -7.10
N THR A 1090 4.64 12.73 -7.86
CA THR A 1090 4.26 13.97 -8.56
C THR A 1090 2.79 14.28 -8.28
N SER A 1091 2.34 15.48 -8.65
CA SER A 1091 0.93 15.89 -8.53
C SER A 1091 -0.06 15.03 -9.33
N VAL A 1092 0.43 14.24 -10.29
CA VAL A 1092 -0.38 13.35 -11.14
C VAL A 1092 -0.21 11.87 -10.78
N GLY A 1093 0.51 11.56 -9.70
CA GLY A 1093 0.79 10.20 -9.22
C GLY A 1093 2.28 9.84 -9.23
N TYR A 1094 2.56 8.55 -9.18
CA TYR A 1094 3.91 7.98 -9.12
C TYR A 1094 4.45 7.63 -10.50
N ILE A 1095 5.68 8.04 -10.79
CA ILE A 1095 6.39 7.72 -12.03
C ILE A 1095 7.74 7.03 -11.75
N SER A 1096 8.41 6.53 -12.79
CA SER A 1096 9.72 5.87 -12.62
C SER A 1096 10.78 6.86 -12.17
N ALA A 1097 11.68 6.42 -11.30
CA ALA A 1097 12.94 7.12 -11.04
C ALA A 1097 14.10 6.64 -11.92
N ASN A 1098 13.86 5.71 -12.86
CA ASN A 1098 14.91 5.09 -13.69
C ASN A 1098 15.51 6.12 -14.67
N LYS A 1099 16.85 6.18 -14.76
CA LYS A 1099 17.60 7.10 -15.63
C LYS A 1099 17.30 6.96 -17.12
N GLU A 1100 16.77 5.82 -17.55
CA GLU A 1100 16.32 5.61 -18.94
C GLU A 1100 14.96 6.25 -19.23
N LEU A 1101 14.18 6.55 -18.19
CA LEU A 1101 12.81 7.08 -18.28
C LEU A 1101 12.75 8.55 -17.87
N VAL A 1102 13.62 8.99 -16.97
CA VAL A 1102 13.66 10.36 -16.46
C VAL A 1102 15.08 10.88 -16.30
N ARG A 1103 15.26 12.20 -16.41
CA ARG A 1103 16.48 12.90 -15.98
C ARG A 1103 16.16 14.09 -15.09
N MET A 1104 17.08 14.41 -14.18
CA MET A 1104 17.00 15.64 -13.38
C MET A 1104 17.09 16.88 -14.28
N VAL A 1105 16.24 17.87 -14.02
CA VAL A 1105 16.33 19.19 -14.66
C VAL A 1105 17.38 20.01 -13.92
N THR A 1106 18.36 20.53 -14.66
CA THR A 1106 19.41 21.45 -14.19
C THR A 1106 19.35 22.74 -15.02
N ASP A 1107 19.94 23.84 -14.53
CA ASP A 1107 19.97 25.12 -15.25
C ASP A 1107 20.55 24.99 -16.68
N ALA A 1108 21.48 24.06 -16.89
CA ALA A 1108 22.06 23.74 -18.20
C ALA A 1108 21.04 23.06 -19.16
N ASN A 1109 20.14 22.22 -18.64
CA ASN A 1109 19.15 21.49 -19.44
C ASN A 1109 17.90 22.35 -19.73
N VAL A 1110 17.59 23.34 -18.88
CA VAL A 1110 16.55 24.35 -19.15
C VAL A 1110 16.93 25.20 -20.36
N ALA A 1111 18.20 25.58 -20.49
CA ALA A 1111 18.70 26.31 -21.66
C ALA A 1111 18.56 25.49 -22.96
N GLU A 1112 18.85 24.18 -22.96
CA GLU A 1112 18.63 23.32 -24.13
C GLU A 1112 17.14 23.16 -24.50
N HIS A 1113 16.25 23.11 -23.51
CA HIS A 1113 14.82 22.98 -23.73
C HIS A 1113 14.21 24.29 -24.28
N ILE A 1114 14.67 25.45 -23.79
CA ILE A 1114 14.33 26.76 -24.35
C ILE A 1114 14.90 26.91 -25.76
N VAL A 1115 16.14 26.47 -26.03
CA VAL A 1115 16.77 26.56 -27.36
C VAL A 1115 16.10 25.62 -28.39
N LYS A 1116 15.62 24.43 -27.99
CA LYS A 1116 14.87 23.54 -28.89
C LYS A 1116 13.44 24.01 -29.18
N ASN A 1117 12.80 24.70 -28.25
CA ASN A 1117 11.42 25.18 -28.41
C ASN A 1117 11.32 26.62 -28.97
N ASN A 1118 12.42 27.38 -29.03
CA ASN A 1118 12.47 28.74 -29.60
C ASN A 1118 13.25 28.88 -30.92
N GLN A 1119 13.58 27.79 -31.63
CA GLN A 1119 14.10 27.94 -33.00
C GLN A 1119 12.95 28.20 -33.99
N PRO A 1120 13.00 29.30 -34.78
CA PRO A 1120 12.08 29.47 -35.90
C PRO A 1120 12.32 28.34 -36.90
N SER A 1121 11.24 27.77 -37.42
CA SER A 1121 11.26 26.67 -38.39
C SER A 1121 12.24 26.95 -39.52
N MET A 1122 13.35 26.22 -39.53
CA MET A 1122 14.29 26.22 -40.64
C MET A 1122 13.76 25.27 -41.72
N ASP A 1123 13.80 25.77 -42.95
CA ASP A 1123 13.08 25.30 -44.14
C ASP A 1123 13.18 23.79 -44.43
N LEU A 1124 12.03 23.13 -44.53
CA LEU A 1124 11.86 21.68 -44.76
C LEU A 1124 12.28 21.23 -46.19
N GLU A 1125 12.54 22.17 -47.09
CA GLU A 1125 12.98 21.88 -48.46
C GLU A 1125 14.46 21.44 -48.54
N GLU A 1126 15.32 21.88 -47.61
CA GLU A 1126 16.76 21.57 -47.68
C GLU A 1126 17.10 20.13 -47.22
N LEU A 1127 16.31 19.57 -46.29
CA LEU A 1127 16.44 18.19 -45.79
C LEU A 1127 15.89 17.12 -46.74
N LYS A 1128 14.96 17.47 -47.64
CA LYS A 1128 14.42 16.55 -48.66
C LYS A 1128 15.42 16.27 -49.79
N SER A 1129 16.35 17.20 -50.06
CA SER A 1129 17.35 17.06 -51.13
C SER A 1129 18.48 16.07 -50.80
N LYS A 1130 18.88 15.96 -49.52
CA LYS A 1130 19.98 15.08 -49.08
C LYS A 1130 19.54 13.62 -48.89
N THR A 1131 18.27 13.38 -48.56
CA THR A 1131 17.75 12.03 -48.25
C THR A 1131 17.37 11.24 -49.51
N LYS A 1132 16.91 11.91 -50.58
CA LYS A 1132 16.58 11.24 -51.87
C LYS A 1132 17.80 10.68 -52.62
N ARG A 1133 19.01 11.18 -52.37
CA ARG A 1133 20.23 10.73 -53.07
C ARG A 1133 20.86 9.48 -52.44
N LYS A 1134 20.58 9.20 -51.16
CA LYS A 1134 21.11 8.02 -50.43
C LYS A 1134 20.24 6.77 -50.64
N VAL A 1135 18.91 6.92 -50.62
CA VAL A 1135 17.95 5.81 -50.81
C VAL A 1135 17.96 5.25 -52.25
N LYS A 1136 18.24 6.09 -53.25
CA LYS A 1136 18.26 5.64 -54.67
C LYS A 1136 19.51 4.82 -55.04
N ASN A 1137 20.60 4.92 -54.27
CA ASN A 1137 21.82 4.15 -54.50
C ASN A 1137 21.82 2.81 -53.75
N GLU A 1138 21.17 2.71 -52.59
CA GLU A 1138 21.05 1.47 -51.81
C GLU A 1138 20.00 0.51 -52.40
N LEU A 1139 18.93 1.02 -53.02
CA LEU A 1139 17.94 0.18 -53.72
C LEU A 1139 18.46 -0.44 -55.03
N ARG A 1140 19.50 0.14 -55.65
CA ARG A 1140 20.11 -0.38 -56.89
C ARG A 1140 21.14 -1.49 -56.63
N SER A 1141 21.76 -1.55 -55.45
CA SER A 1141 22.64 -2.67 -55.08
C SER A 1141 21.84 -3.90 -54.61
N ALA A 1142 20.71 -3.69 -53.92
CA ALA A 1142 19.84 -4.77 -53.46
C ALA A 1142 19.10 -5.49 -54.60
N LEU A 1143 18.69 -4.77 -55.67
CA LEU A 1143 18.00 -5.38 -56.81
C LEU A 1143 18.90 -6.21 -57.74
N ASN A 1144 20.23 -6.01 -57.70
CA ASN A 1144 21.16 -6.77 -58.53
C ASN A 1144 21.62 -8.10 -57.88
N LEU A 1145 21.40 -8.29 -56.57
CA LEU A 1145 21.71 -9.53 -55.85
C LEU A 1145 20.58 -10.57 -55.88
N ALA A 1146 19.34 -10.14 -56.18
CA ALA A 1146 18.15 -11.00 -56.15
C ALA A 1146 17.85 -11.74 -57.48
N LYS A 1147 18.73 -11.65 -58.49
CA LYS A 1147 18.52 -12.24 -59.83
C LYS A 1147 19.36 -13.51 -60.12
N SER A 1148 20.05 -14.09 -59.14
CA SER A 1148 21.03 -15.17 -59.42
C SER A 1148 20.90 -16.44 -58.57
N LEU A 1149 19.71 -16.85 -58.11
CA LEU A 1149 19.55 -18.17 -57.49
C LEU A 1149 18.28 -18.90 -58.00
N PRO A 1150 18.39 -20.15 -58.48
CA PRO A 1150 17.27 -20.91 -59.03
C PRO A 1150 16.45 -21.64 -57.96
N PHE A 1151 15.17 -21.83 -58.33
CA PHE A 1151 14.13 -22.66 -57.73
C PHE A 1151 14.60 -24.02 -57.19
N LEU A 1152 13.95 -24.51 -56.13
CA LEU A 1152 13.45 -25.90 -56.02
C LEU A 1152 12.38 -26.03 -54.90
N ASP A 1153 11.20 -26.42 -55.37
CA ASP A 1153 10.01 -27.07 -54.79
C ASP A 1153 9.91 -27.46 -53.30
N GLY A 1154 8.72 -27.18 -52.75
CA GLY A 1154 7.80 -28.23 -52.28
C GLY A 1154 7.64 -28.47 -50.77
N LYS A 1155 6.72 -27.74 -50.12
CA LYS A 1155 5.52 -28.26 -49.41
C LYS A 1155 4.79 -27.15 -48.65
#